data_AF-A0A5D2GPK2-F1
#
_entry.id   AF-A0A5D2GPK2-F1
#
_cell.length_a   1.000
_cell.length_b   1.000
_cell.length_c   1.000
_cell.angle_alpha   90.00
_cell.angle_beta   90.00
_cell.angle_gamma   90.00
#
_symmetry.space_group_name_H-M   'P 1'
#
loop_
_entity.id
_entity.type
_entity.pdbx_description
1 polymer ?
#
loop_
_entity_poly.entity_id
_entity_poly.type
_entity_poly.pdbx_seq_one_letter_code
_entity_poly.pdbx_strand_id
1 'polypeptide(L)'
;MLRSFSWPILQVKKMVDNNSGGEADNFDWDTEDDLEIDNYAISAPSGLSTPCGEAVLGSAEAGSSGNSPNSKIIDHFVGMGFSREMVAKVVEEKGEENSDLILEALLEYSASTLPSSSNSKLIDHFVGMGFSEEMVVKVVQENGEGNTDSILETLLTYSALETTASVQQNPDSGNCSSDYEGSLLNDFSDFDSFSESEEIMSPSSEEGRKLLHLTKMGYSEAEASVAMERCVPDPTIEELTDFICAAQIAKAADALFPLEDKKPFSNGSSHKKRRNWGYDLLLRKKKLKLEKRFDEDDDAVHLPNPMIGFGVPNEPDQITNRVLPEAALGPPYFYYENVALAPKGVWTTISRFLYDVEPEFVDSKFFCAAARKRGYVHNLPIDNRFPLLPFPPRTIHEAFPLTRKWWPSWDTRTKLNCLQTCIASARLTDKIRKALEDSDGEPPLGIQKFVLEQCRKWNLVWVGRNKVAPLEPDEVEMLLGFPRNHTRGGGISRTDRYKSLGNSFQIDTVAYHFSVLKDKFPGGINLLSLFSGIGGAEVALHQLGIPLKNVVAVEIAEVNRNILRSWWEQTNQRGTLTDIQDVQELNGDRLEQLIKNFGGFDLVVGGSPCNNLTGSNRYHRDGLEGKDSALFFDFCRILDLVKCIMNGTKSMII
;
A
#
# COMPACT_ATOMS: atom_id res chain seq x y z
N MET A 1 -32.17 -19.17 -36.15
CA MET A 1 -31.62 -18.24 -37.16
C MET A 1 -30.81 -17.20 -36.40
N LEU A 2 -29.56 -17.55 -36.09
CA LEU A 2 -28.63 -16.80 -35.24
C LEU A 2 -27.95 -15.72 -36.08
N ARG A 3 -27.88 -14.48 -35.60
CA ARG A 3 -26.97 -13.46 -36.13
C ARG A 3 -26.09 -12.95 -35.00
N SER A 4 -24.88 -13.45 -35.01
CA SER A 4 -23.69 -12.94 -34.34
C SER A 4 -23.26 -11.63 -35.00
N PHE A 5 -23.00 -10.59 -34.20
CA PHE A 5 -22.25 -9.41 -34.64
C PHE A 5 -21.02 -9.28 -33.75
N SER A 6 -19.87 -9.46 -34.40
CA SER A 6 -18.51 -9.26 -33.89
C SER A 6 -18.17 -7.77 -33.96
N TRP A 7 -17.54 -7.24 -32.92
CA TRP A 7 -16.94 -5.90 -32.90
C TRP A 7 -15.44 -5.98 -33.27
N PRO A 8 -14.92 -5.02 -34.06
CA PRO A 8 -13.53 -5.01 -34.50
C PRO A 8 -12.58 -4.46 -33.42
N ILE A 9 -11.46 -5.18 -33.25
CA ILE A 9 -10.29 -4.80 -32.45
C ILE A 9 -9.49 -3.75 -33.22
N LEU A 10 -9.36 -2.54 -32.65
CA LEU A 10 -8.46 -1.50 -33.17
C LEU A 10 -7.12 -1.59 -32.42
N GLN A 11 -6.06 -1.95 -33.15
CA GLN A 11 -4.67 -1.89 -32.69
C GLN A 11 -4.22 -0.43 -32.54
N VAL A 12 -3.66 -0.07 -31.38
CA VAL A 12 -2.93 1.19 -31.20
C VAL A 12 -1.43 0.90 -31.02
N LYS A 13 -0.66 1.66 -31.78
CA LYS A 13 0.76 1.57 -32.12
C LYS A 13 1.63 2.06 -30.95
N LYS A 14 2.61 1.24 -30.52
CA LYS A 14 3.71 1.67 -29.62
C LYS A 14 4.54 2.74 -30.32
N MET A 15 4.61 3.93 -29.74
CA MET A 15 5.64 4.93 -30.04
C MET A 15 6.72 4.85 -28.95
N VAL A 16 7.96 4.68 -29.40
CA VAL A 16 9.18 4.70 -28.60
C VAL A 16 9.64 6.15 -28.54
N ASP A 17 9.69 6.74 -27.36
CA ASP A 17 10.43 7.97 -27.12
C ASP A 17 11.46 7.77 -26.01
N ASN A 18 12.72 7.98 -26.39
CA ASN A 18 13.86 8.13 -25.51
C ASN A 18 13.78 9.52 -24.87
N ASN A 19 13.77 9.63 -23.54
CA ASN A 19 14.39 10.79 -22.92
C ASN A 19 14.97 10.53 -21.53
N SER A 20 16.08 11.21 -21.34
CA SER A 20 17.09 11.19 -20.28
C SER A 20 16.60 11.27 -18.83
N GLY A 21 17.35 10.57 -17.96
CA GLY A 21 17.20 10.61 -16.52
C GLY A 21 17.53 11.99 -15.93
N GLY A 22 16.63 12.44 -15.06
CA GLY A 22 16.82 13.59 -14.18
C GLY A 22 16.71 13.13 -12.73
N GLU A 23 17.60 13.67 -11.90
CA GLU A 23 17.82 13.34 -10.50
C GLU A 23 16.55 13.38 -9.64
N ALA A 24 16.44 12.41 -8.74
CA ALA A 24 15.36 12.29 -7.78
C ALA A 24 15.46 13.38 -6.70
N ASP A 25 14.80 14.51 -6.92
CA ASP A 25 14.50 15.47 -5.85
C ASP A 25 13.33 14.95 -5.02
N ASN A 26 13.67 14.53 -3.79
CA ASN A 26 12.76 14.11 -2.73
C ASN A 26 11.92 15.31 -2.26
N PHE A 27 10.78 15.54 -2.91
CA PHE A 27 9.88 16.64 -2.60
C PHE A 27 8.83 16.20 -1.56
N ASP A 28 8.94 16.78 -0.37
CA ASP A 28 8.08 16.58 0.80
C ASP A 28 6.85 17.50 0.69
N TRP A 29 5.69 16.93 0.42
CA TRP A 29 4.47 17.66 0.03
C TRP A 29 3.41 17.81 1.15
N ASP A 30 3.78 17.66 2.42
CA ASP A 30 2.84 17.92 3.54
C ASP A 30 2.92 19.36 4.10
N THR A 31 3.50 20.32 3.36
CA THR A 31 3.81 21.68 3.89
C THR A 31 2.90 22.81 3.39
N GLU A 32 1.91 22.56 2.53
CA GLU A 32 1.07 23.65 1.96
C GLU A 32 -0.22 23.96 2.76
N ASP A 33 -0.36 23.44 3.98
CA ASP A 33 -1.57 23.63 4.79
C ASP A 33 -1.68 25.01 5.51
N ASP A 34 -0.77 25.97 5.29
CA ASP A 34 -0.66 27.20 6.11
C ASP A 34 -0.84 28.55 5.37
N LEU A 35 -1.34 28.63 4.13
CA LEU A 35 -1.43 29.92 3.38
C LEU A 35 -2.81 30.40 2.90
N GLU A 36 -3.92 29.88 3.40
CA GLU A 36 -5.26 30.40 3.01
C GLU A 36 -6.00 31.09 4.17
N ILE A 37 -5.52 32.27 4.55
CA ILE A 37 -6.36 33.32 5.13
C ILE A 37 -5.95 34.66 4.49
N ASP A 38 -6.94 35.33 3.90
CA ASP A 38 -6.98 36.71 3.37
C ASP A 38 -7.08 36.84 1.84
N ASN A 39 -8.31 36.82 1.32
CA ASN A 39 -8.98 38.01 0.75
C ASN A 39 -10.17 37.65 -0.15
N TYR A 40 -11.33 38.18 0.20
CA TYR A 40 -12.52 38.24 -0.64
C TYR A 40 -12.43 39.41 -1.64
N ALA A 41 -12.72 39.18 -2.94
CA ALA A 41 -13.43 40.12 -3.84
C ALA A 41 -13.70 39.54 -5.26
N ILE A 42 -14.96 39.14 -5.48
CA ILE A 42 -15.90 39.42 -6.61
C ILE A 42 -15.39 39.62 -8.07
N SER A 43 -16.04 38.85 -8.97
CA SER A 43 -16.53 39.12 -10.36
C SER A 43 -15.79 38.64 -11.65
N ALA A 44 -16.35 37.57 -12.26
CA ALA A 44 -17.04 37.47 -13.58
C ALA A 44 -16.34 37.74 -14.96
N PRO A 45 -16.87 37.19 -16.09
CA PRO A 45 -16.10 36.42 -17.09
C PRO A 45 -16.15 36.90 -18.56
N SER A 46 -15.30 36.32 -19.41
CA SER A 46 -15.38 36.28 -20.90
C SER A 46 -14.41 35.19 -21.38
N GLY A 47 -14.67 34.23 -22.28
CA GLY A 47 -15.61 34.15 -23.39
C GLY A 47 -14.83 34.26 -24.72
N LEU A 48 -14.79 33.16 -25.51
CA LEU A 48 -14.85 33.11 -27.00
C LEU A 48 -13.74 32.32 -27.77
N SER A 49 -14.17 31.17 -28.31
CA SER A 49 -13.92 30.41 -29.58
C SER A 49 -12.60 30.40 -30.40
N THR A 50 -12.29 29.17 -30.83
CA THR A 50 -11.52 28.56 -31.96
C THR A 50 -11.62 29.26 -33.35
N PRO A 51 -10.81 28.93 -34.41
CA PRO A 51 -10.73 27.58 -35.04
C PRO A 51 -9.41 27.09 -35.72
N CYS A 52 -9.50 25.79 -36.04
CA CYS A 52 -8.69 24.78 -36.73
C CYS A 52 -8.02 25.11 -38.09
N GLY A 53 -7.01 24.30 -38.47
CA GLY A 53 -6.49 24.13 -39.83
C GLY A 53 -5.69 22.83 -40.05
N GLU A 54 -6.20 21.93 -40.91
CA GLU A 54 -5.61 20.67 -41.41
C GLU A 54 -4.57 20.85 -42.54
N ALA A 55 -3.66 19.88 -42.69
CA ALA A 55 -3.03 19.51 -43.99
C ALA A 55 -2.45 18.08 -43.95
N VAL A 56 -2.30 17.47 -45.13
CA VAL A 56 -2.38 16.04 -45.45
C VAL A 56 -1.12 15.51 -46.18
N LEU A 57 -0.82 14.21 -45.98
CA LEU A 57 -0.10 13.19 -46.79
C LEU A 57 1.36 13.35 -47.27
N GLY A 58 2.10 12.23 -47.16
CA GLY A 58 3.22 11.86 -48.05
C GLY A 58 3.92 10.54 -47.66
N SER A 59 3.72 9.47 -48.45
CA SER A 59 4.35 8.14 -48.32
C SER A 59 5.60 7.99 -49.18
N ALA A 60 6.57 7.16 -48.78
CA ALA A 60 7.53 6.48 -49.68
C ALA A 60 8.19 5.24 -49.03
N GLU A 61 8.27 4.15 -49.80
CA GLU A 61 8.83 2.82 -49.51
C GLU A 61 10.37 2.76 -49.70
N ALA A 62 11.14 1.99 -48.92
CA ALA A 62 11.64 0.61 -49.13
C ALA A 62 13.17 0.53 -49.29
N GLY A 63 13.78 -0.46 -48.64
CA GLY A 63 15.17 -0.87 -48.82
C GLY A 63 15.48 -2.13 -47.99
N SER A 64 15.52 -3.28 -48.67
CA SER A 64 15.82 -4.61 -48.11
C SER A 64 17.31 -4.93 -48.23
N SER A 65 17.91 -5.50 -47.17
CA SER A 65 19.15 -6.30 -47.26
C SER A 65 18.96 -7.62 -46.51
N GLY A 66 19.20 -8.73 -47.21
CA GLY A 66 18.86 -10.08 -46.78
C GLY A 66 19.74 -10.65 -45.67
N ASN A 67 19.08 -11.39 -44.78
CA ASN A 67 19.65 -12.47 -43.98
C ASN A 67 18.77 -13.71 -44.21
N SER A 68 19.36 -14.90 -44.23
CA SER A 68 18.65 -16.16 -44.44
C SER A 68 17.49 -16.36 -43.44
N PRO A 69 16.37 -17.01 -43.83
CA PRO A 69 15.17 -17.11 -42.99
C PRO A 69 15.43 -17.86 -41.68
N ASN A 70 16.30 -18.88 -41.73
CA ASN A 70 16.51 -19.83 -40.66
C ASN A 70 17.21 -19.27 -39.41
N SER A 71 17.84 -18.08 -39.47
CA SER A 71 18.61 -17.55 -38.33
C SER A 71 17.73 -16.88 -37.26
N LYS A 72 16.65 -16.19 -37.66
CA LYS A 72 15.87 -15.35 -36.74
C LYS A 72 15.00 -16.16 -35.77
N ILE A 73 14.42 -17.25 -36.23
CA ILE A 73 13.56 -18.11 -35.40
C ILE A 73 14.42 -18.92 -34.42
N ILE A 74 15.58 -19.42 -34.88
CA ILE A 74 16.51 -20.15 -34.00
C ILE A 74 17.06 -19.22 -32.92
N ASP A 75 17.50 -18.02 -33.27
CA ASP A 75 18.03 -17.07 -32.29
C ASP A 75 16.94 -16.58 -31.31
N HIS A 76 15.68 -16.50 -31.74
CA HIS A 76 14.55 -16.17 -30.85
C HIS A 76 14.36 -17.21 -29.75
N PHE A 77 14.29 -18.50 -30.10
CA PHE A 77 14.10 -19.57 -29.11
C PHE A 77 15.37 -19.89 -28.30
N VAL A 78 16.56 -19.67 -28.87
CA VAL A 78 17.81 -19.70 -28.10
C VAL A 78 17.85 -18.56 -27.08
N GLY A 79 17.37 -17.37 -27.43
CA GLY A 79 17.19 -16.25 -26.49
C GLY A 79 16.18 -16.52 -25.37
N MET A 80 15.25 -17.46 -25.58
CA MET A 80 14.32 -17.95 -24.55
C MET A 80 14.92 -19.05 -23.66
N GLY A 81 16.18 -19.47 -23.91
CA GLY A 81 16.92 -20.42 -23.07
C GLY A 81 16.96 -21.87 -23.60
N PHE A 82 16.41 -22.15 -24.79
CA PHE A 82 16.49 -23.49 -25.40
C PHE A 82 17.85 -23.72 -26.08
N SER A 83 18.37 -24.95 -26.06
CA SER A 83 19.64 -25.26 -26.71
C SER A 83 19.52 -25.15 -28.23
N ARG A 84 20.53 -24.56 -28.88
CA ARG A 84 20.52 -24.33 -30.34
C ARG A 84 20.35 -25.63 -31.14
N GLU A 85 20.85 -26.74 -30.61
CA GLU A 85 20.72 -28.08 -31.21
C GLU A 85 19.29 -28.63 -31.15
N MET A 86 18.57 -28.39 -30.04
CA MET A 86 17.17 -28.81 -29.88
C MET A 86 16.24 -27.99 -30.77
N VAL A 87 16.46 -26.66 -30.81
CA VAL A 87 15.70 -25.74 -31.66
C VAL A 87 15.89 -26.07 -33.15
N ALA A 88 17.12 -26.36 -33.58
CA ALA A 88 17.38 -26.74 -34.97
C ALA A 88 16.63 -28.02 -35.38
N LYS A 89 16.57 -29.02 -34.49
CA LYS A 89 15.89 -30.28 -34.75
C LYS A 89 14.36 -30.15 -34.82
N VAL A 90 13.77 -29.36 -33.92
CA VAL A 90 12.31 -29.10 -33.92
C VAL A 90 11.89 -28.28 -35.14
N VAL A 91 12.71 -27.31 -35.55
CA VAL A 91 12.46 -26.50 -36.76
C VAL A 91 12.56 -27.35 -38.03
N GLU A 92 13.49 -28.32 -38.09
CA GLU A 92 13.60 -29.27 -39.21
C GLU A 92 12.42 -30.26 -39.27
N GLU A 93 11.87 -30.67 -38.14
CA GLU A 93 10.73 -31.62 -38.06
C GLU A 93 9.36 -30.97 -38.32
N LYS A 94 9.16 -29.70 -37.95
CA LYS A 94 7.84 -29.04 -37.96
C LYS A 94 7.68 -27.88 -38.95
N GLY A 95 8.78 -27.37 -39.51
CA GLY A 95 8.77 -26.21 -40.42
C GLY A 95 8.57 -24.87 -39.70
N GLU A 96 8.87 -23.77 -40.39
CA GLU A 96 8.96 -22.41 -39.82
C GLU A 96 7.64 -21.62 -39.76
N GLU A 97 6.51 -22.23 -40.14
CA GLU A 97 5.27 -21.48 -40.42
C GLU A 97 4.48 -21.07 -39.17
N ASN A 98 4.79 -21.63 -37.98
CA ASN A 98 4.08 -21.27 -36.75
C ASN A 98 4.96 -21.36 -35.49
N SER A 99 5.30 -20.20 -34.92
CA SER A 99 6.14 -20.08 -33.71
C SER A 99 5.53 -20.79 -32.49
N ASP A 100 4.21 -20.83 -32.40
CA ASP A 100 3.51 -21.37 -31.24
C ASP A 100 3.60 -22.91 -31.23
N LEU A 101 3.55 -23.54 -32.41
CA LEU A 101 3.74 -24.98 -32.56
C LEU A 101 5.19 -25.40 -32.31
N ILE A 102 6.16 -24.55 -32.67
CA ILE A 102 7.58 -24.78 -32.36
C ILE A 102 7.82 -24.69 -30.85
N LEU A 103 7.21 -23.70 -30.18
CA LEU A 103 7.33 -23.55 -28.74
C LEU A 103 6.69 -24.73 -27.99
N GLU A 104 5.50 -25.16 -28.40
CA GLU A 104 4.82 -26.33 -27.81
C GLU A 104 5.65 -27.61 -27.98
N ALA A 105 6.19 -27.84 -29.18
CA ALA A 105 7.07 -28.98 -29.44
C ALA A 105 8.40 -28.91 -28.67
N LEU A 106 8.98 -27.71 -28.48
CA LEU A 106 10.19 -27.52 -27.68
C LEU A 106 9.96 -27.80 -26.19
N LEU A 107 8.79 -27.42 -25.67
CA LEU A 107 8.40 -27.72 -24.30
C LEU A 107 8.17 -29.22 -24.10
N GLU A 108 7.55 -29.89 -25.09
CA GLU A 108 7.33 -31.33 -25.07
C GLU A 108 8.64 -32.14 -25.19
N TYR A 109 9.59 -31.66 -26.01
CA TYR A 109 10.94 -32.24 -26.11
C TYR A 109 11.78 -31.99 -24.84
N SER A 110 11.60 -30.85 -24.19
CA SER A 110 12.25 -30.54 -22.90
C SER A 110 11.70 -31.40 -21.75
N ALA A 111 10.42 -31.78 -21.82
CA ALA A 111 9.79 -32.68 -20.85
C ALA A 111 10.18 -34.15 -21.05
N SER A 112 10.52 -34.55 -22.28
CA SER A 112 10.79 -35.96 -22.64
C SER A 112 12.28 -36.36 -22.63
N THR A 113 13.20 -35.43 -22.37
CA THR A 113 14.67 -35.68 -22.33
C THR A 113 15.25 -35.90 -20.94
N LEU A 114 14.44 -36.20 -19.92
CA LEU A 114 14.93 -36.60 -18.59
C LEU A 114 14.55 -38.04 -18.24
N PRO A 115 15.48 -39.00 -18.33
CA PRO A 115 15.41 -40.22 -17.54
C PRO A 115 15.84 -39.93 -16.09
N SER A 116 14.90 -40.09 -15.17
CA SER A 116 15.06 -40.52 -13.77
C SER A 116 16.30 -40.06 -12.97
N SER A 117 16.13 -39.08 -12.08
CA SER A 117 16.19 -39.28 -10.62
C SER A 117 15.60 -38.07 -9.88
N SER A 118 14.38 -38.21 -9.36
CA SER A 118 13.64 -37.14 -8.68
C SER A 118 14.28 -36.69 -7.36
N ASN A 119 15.27 -37.43 -6.86
CA ASN A 119 15.91 -37.18 -5.57
C ASN A 119 16.91 -36.01 -5.57
N SER A 120 17.61 -35.74 -6.68
CA SER A 120 18.74 -34.78 -6.66
C SER A 120 18.28 -33.33 -6.45
N LYS A 121 17.20 -32.90 -7.10
CA LYS A 121 16.71 -31.51 -6.99
C LYS A 121 16.17 -31.17 -5.60
N LEU A 122 15.57 -32.14 -4.92
CA LEU A 122 14.99 -31.96 -3.58
C LEU A 122 16.09 -32.02 -2.52
N ILE A 123 17.09 -32.89 -2.70
CA ILE A 123 18.29 -32.92 -1.84
C ILE A 123 19.10 -31.62 -1.98
N ASP A 124 19.37 -31.17 -3.20
CA ASP A 124 20.11 -29.92 -3.45
C ASP A 124 19.41 -28.70 -2.84
N HIS A 125 18.07 -28.69 -2.81
CA HIS A 125 17.28 -27.63 -2.19
C HIS A 125 17.52 -27.54 -0.68
N PHE A 126 17.47 -28.66 0.06
CA PHE A 126 17.67 -28.65 1.51
C PHE A 126 19.14 -28.56 1.91
N VAL A 127 20.06 -29.06 1.09
CA VAL A 127 21.50 -28.82 1.27
C VAL A 127 21.83 -27.34 1.09
N GLY A 128 21.22 -26.67 0.10
CA GLY A 128 21.33 -25.22 -0.09
C GLY A 128 20.77 -24.38 1.08
N MET A 129 19.89 -24.95 1.91
CA MET A 129 19.40 -24.34 3.15
C MET A 129 20.33 -24.57 4.36
N GLY A 130 21.42 -25.31 4.20
CA GLY A 130 22.45 -25.51 5.23
C GLY A 130 22.36 -26.83 6.00
N PHE A 131 21.50 -27.77 5.59
CA PHE A 131 21.44 -29.12 6.19
C PHE A 131 22.49 -30.05 5.59
N SER A 132 22.98 -31.03 6.38
CA SER A 132 23.97 -32.00 5.88
C SER A 132 23.33 -32.96 4.87
N GLU A 133 24.03 -33.22 3.76
CA GLU A 133 23.55 -34.06 2.67
C GLU A 133 23.17 -35.47 3.16
N GLU A 134 23.93 -36.03 4.10
CA GLU A 134 23.68 -37.34 4.71
C GLU A 134 22.36 -37.39 5.50
N MET A 135 22.00 -36.30 6.20
CA MET A 135 20.74 -36.20 6.95
C MET A 135 19.55 -36.03 6.02
N VAL A 136 19.69 -35.20 4.98
CA VAL A 136 18.66 -34.93 3.99
C VAL A 136 18.30 -36.20 3.22
N VAL A 137 19.29 -36.99 2.78
CA VAL A 137 19.05 -38.27 2.09
C VAL A 137 18.27 -39.23 2.97
N LYS A 138 18.58 -39.32 4.26
CA LYS A 138 17.91 -40.21 5.20
C LYS A 138 16.43 -39.83 5.42
N VAL A 139 16.16 -38.54 5.60
CA VAL A 139 14.78 -38.04 5.81
C VAL A 139 13.92 -38.19 4.55
N VAL A 140 14.49 -37.92 3.38
CA VAL A 140 13.79 -38.09 2.10
C VAL A 140 13.43 -39.57 1.86
N GLN A 141 14.29 -40.49 2.30
CA GLN A 141 14.05 -41.93 2.18
C GLN A 141 13.05 -42.49 3.20
N GLU A 142 12.90 -41.85 4.37
CA GLU A 142 11.93 -42.22 5.42
C GLU A 142 10.52 -41.66 5.14
N ASN A 143 10.40 -40.43 4.62
CA ASN A 143 9.12 -39.72 4.50
C ASN A 143 8.51 -39.70 3.08
N GLY A 144 9.30 -40.01 2.04
CA GLY A 144 8.85 -39.97 0.64
C GLY A 144 8.63 -38.55 0.08
N GLU A 145 8.54 -38.43 -1.25
CA GLU A 145 8.61 -37.15 -2.02
C GLU A 145 7.35 -36.25 -1.91
N GLY A 146 6.34 -36.65 -1.12
CA GLY A 146 5.00 -36.07 -1.22
C GLY A 146 4.74 -34.78 -0.43
N ASN A 147 5.62 -34.39 0.50
CA ASN A 147 5.38 -33.21 1.34
C ASN A 147 6.68 -32.57 1.86
N THR A 148 7.11 -31.48 1.22
CA THR A 148 8.32 -30.71 1.57
C THR A 148 8.29 -30.17 3.00
N ASP A 149 7.11 -29.83 3.52
CA ASP A 149 6.95 -29.27 4.86
C ASP A 149 7.19 -30.34 5.94
N SER A 150 6.75 -31.58 5.67
CA SER A 150 7.00 -32.72 6.57
C SER A 150 8.49 -33.11 6.61
N ILE A 151 9.20 -32.97 5.49
CA ILE A 151 10.64 -33.21 5.39
C ILE A 151 11.41 -32.15 6.18
N LEU A 152 11.02 -30.87 6.04
CA LEU A 152 11.64 -29.77 6.77
C LEU A 152 11.47 -29.89 8.29
N GLU A 153 10.26 -30.19 8.78
CA GLU A 153 10.00 -30.39 10.21
C GLU A 153 10.81 -31.57 10.79
N THR A 154 10.95 -32.65 10.00
CA THR A 154 11.73 -33.81 10.42
C THR A 154 13.24 -33.50 10.45
N LEU A 155 13.74 -32.71 9.48
CA LEU A 155 15.13 -32.24 9.45
C LEU A 155 15.48 -31.32 10.63
N LEU A 156 14.57 -30.41 10.98
CA LEU A 156 14.70 -29.55 12.15
C LEU A 156 14.72 -30.36 13.45
N THR A 157 13.89 -31.41 13.53
CA THR A 157 13.84 -32.31 14.69
C THR A 157 15.14 -33.09 14.83
N TYR A 158 15.68 -33.67 13.76
CA TYR A 158 16.96 -34.38 13.80
C TYR A 158 18.14 -33.46 14.15
N SER A 159 18.15 -32.23 13.64
CA SER A 159 19.18 -31.23 13.96
C SER A 159 19.16 -30.84 15.45
N ALA A 160 17.97 -30.73 16.05
CA ALA A 160 17.83 -30.48 17.49
C ALA A 160 18.32 -31.68 18.32
N LEU A 161 18.06 -32.91 17.87
CA LEU A 161 18.50 -34.14 18.55
C LEU A 161 20.02 -34.35 18.48
N GLU A 162 20.67 -34.03 17.36
CA GLU A 162 22.15 -34.05 17.26
C GLU A 162 22.81 -33.03 18.18
N THR A 163 22.18 -31.86 18.36
CA THR A 163 22.65 -30.84 19.31
C THR A 163 22.57 -31.35 20.76
N THR A 164 21.60 -32.21 21.09
CA THR A 164 21.49 -32.85 22.42
C THR A 164 22.37 -34.10 22.59
N ALA A 165 22.70 -34.81 21.50
CA ALA A 165 23.50 -36.03 21.53
C ALA A 165 25.02 -35.77 21.70
N SER A 166 25.48 -34.56 21.35
CA SER A 166 26.89 -34.16 21.51
C SER A 166 27.33 -33.89 22.97
N VAL A 167 26.41 -33.95 23.94
CA VAL A 167 26.69 -33.72 25.37
C VAL A 167 26.86 -35.02 26.18
N GLN A 168 26.68 -36.21 25.61
CA GLN A 168 26.83 -37.47 26.36
C GLN A 168 27.66 -38.52 25.64
N GLN A 169 28.98 -38.43 25.78
CA GLN A 169 29.84 -39.62 25.81
C GLN A 169 30.91 -39.46 26.91
N ASN A 170 30.62 -40.02 28.07
CA ASN A 170 31.62 -40.63 28.97
C ASN A 170 30.93 -41.83 29.63
N PRO A 171 31.47 -43.06 29.50
CA PRO A 171 30.90 -44.23 30.16
C PRO A 171 31.56 -44.39 31.54
N ASP A 172 30.77 -44.34 32.61
CA ASP A 172 30.98 -45.29 33.72
C ASP A 172 29.84 -45.30 34.76
N SER A 173 29.35 -46.52 35.00
CA SER A 173 28.71 -47.04 36.21
C SER A 173 27.37 -46.46 36.73
N GLY A 174 26.34 -47.33 36.75
CA GLY A 174 25.73 -47.74 38.02
C GLY A 174 24.43 -47.08 38.49
N ASN A 175 23.33 -47.85 38.35
CA ASN A 175 22.14 -47.97 39.21
C ASN A 175 21.09 -46.84 39.37
N CYS A 176 19.83 -47.31 39.25
CA CYS A 176 18.59 -47.01 39.99
C CYS A 176 18.72 -46.04 41.20
N SER A 177 17.73 -45.23 41.57
CA SER A 177 16.28 -45.42 41.55
C SER A 177 15.55 -44.08 41.63
N SER A 178 14.24 -44.15 41.35
CA SER A 178 13.23 -43.16 41.66
C SER A 178 13.14 -42.83 43.15
N ASP A 179 12.73 -41.59 43.47
CA ASP A 179 11.47 -41.27 44.17
C ASP A 179 11.45 -39.84 44.74
N TYR A 180 10.29 -39.17 44.58
CA TYR A 180 9.72 -38.06 45.38
C TYR A 180 10.46 -36.71 45.43
N GLU A 181 9.90 -35.64 44.86
CA GLU A 181 8.89 -34.70 45.43
C GLU A 181 9.55 -33.47 46.10
N GLY A 182 9.09 -32.27 45.74
CA GLY A 182 9.28 -31.07 46.57
C GLY A 182 10.00 -29.89 45.93
N SER A 183 9.20 -28.95 45.40
CA SER A 183 9.18 -27.52 45.70
C SER A 183 10.45 -26.73 46.08
N LEU A 184 10.43 -25.47 45.61
CA LEU A 184 11.04 -24.24 46.15
C LEU A 184 12.43 -23.80 45.65
N LEU A 185 12.37 -22.66 44.94
CA LEU A 185 13.03 -21.37 45.25
C LEU A 185 14.57 -21.30 45.33
N ASN A 186 15.04 -20.11 44.93
CA ASN A 186 16.35 -19.50 45.19
C ASN A 186 17.52 -20.07 44.36
N ASP A 187 18.56 -19.34 44.00
CA ASP A 187 19.03 -17.94 44.12
C ASP A 187 20.46 -18.01 43.53
N PHE A 188 21.17 -16.88 43.52
CA PHE A 188 22.63 -16.72 43.41
C PHE A 188 23.20 -16.31 42.05
N SER A 189 23.31 -14.98 41.96
CA SER A 189 24.53 -14.22 41.66
C SER A 189 25.89 -14.95 41.70
N ASP A 190 26.74 -14.51 40.76
CA ASP A 190 28.19 -14.23 40.82
C ASP A 190 29.16 -15.27 41.39
N PHE A 191 30.11 -15.72 40.55
CA PHE A 191 31.55 -15.53 40.83
C PHE A 191 32.42 -15.84 39.59
N ASP A 192 33.45 -15.02 39.46
CA ASP A 192 34.49 -14.92 38.44
C ASP A 192 35.28 -16.21 38.16
N SER A 193 35.97 -16.28 37.01
CA SER A 193 37.44 -16.34 37.02
C SER A 193 38.04 -16.23 35.61
N PHE A 194 38.91 -15.24 35.44
CA PHE A 194 39.88 -15.13 34.35
C PHE A 194 40.85 -16.32 34.33
N SER A 195 41.30 -16.71 33.14
CA SER A 195 42.65 -17.22 32.92
C SER A 195 43.14 -16.86 31.51
N GLU A 196 44.09 -15.93 31.44
CA GLU A 196 44.97 -15.75 30.29
C GLU A 196 46.13 -16.76 30.38
N SER A 197 46.63 -17.21 29.22
CA SER A 197 48.05 -17.58 29.08
C SER A 197 48.52 -17.44 27.63
N GLU A 198 49.45 -16.47 27.47
CA GLU A 198 50.61 -16.35 26.56
C GLU A 198 50.36 -16.14 25.05
N GLU A 199 50.44 -14.89 24.58
CA GLU A 199 51.63 -14.12 24.16
C GLU A 199 52.27 -14.58 22.83
N ILE A 200 51.84 -13.95 21.73
CA ILE A 200 52.70 -13.63 20.58
C ILE A 200 52.37 -12.21 20.11
N MET A 201 53.31 -11.28 20.36
CA MET A 201 53.56 -9.96 19.74
C MET A 201 52.36 -9.15 19.21
N SER A 202 51.98 -8.13 19.97
CA SER A 202 51.02 -7.06 19.65
C SER A 202 51.42 -6.14 18.49
N PRO A 203 50.45 -5.57 17.75
CA PRO A 203 50.42 -4.16 17.39
C PRO A 203 49.45 -3.40 18.31
N SER A 204 49.93 -2.27 18.81
CA SER A 204 49.34 -1.41 19.83
C SER A 204 48.25 -0.47 19.26
N SER A 205 46.97 -0.87 19.28
CA SER A 205 45.75 -0.03 19.28
C SER A 205 44.51 -0.94 19.15
N GLU A 206 43.39 -0.60 19.80
CA GLU A 206 42.09 -1.27 19.61
C GLU A 206 41.61 -1.20 18.14
N GLU A 207 41.97 -0.14 17.43
CA GLU A 207 41.73 0.04 16.00
C GLU A 207 42.50 -0.99 15.17
N GLY A 208 43.72 -1.34 15.59
CA GLY A 208 44.55 -2.34 14.93
C GLY A 208 43.97 -3.76 15.01
N ARG A 209 43.28 -4.10 16.10
CA ARG A 209 42.57 -5.39 16.25
C ARG A 209 41.37 -5.49 15.32
N LYS A 210 40.59 -4.43 15.17
CA LYS A 210 39.44 -4.37 14.26
C LYS A 210 39.88 -4.47 12.79
N LEU A 211 40.95 -3.80 12.42
CA LEU A 211 41.55 -3.87 11.08
C LEU A 211 42.03 -5.28 10.73
N LEU A 212 42.73 -5.95 11.65
CA LEU A 212 43.23 -7.31 11.45
C LEU A 212 42.08 -8.34 11.33
N HIS A 213 40.97 -8.11 12.06
CA HIS A 213 39.77 -8.94 11.98
C HIS A 213 39.08 -8.82 10.61
N LEU A 214 38.92 -7.59 10.08
CA LEU A 214 38.33 -7.35 8.76
C LEU A 214 39.19 -7.92 7.64
N THR A 215 40.52 -7.81 7.74
CA THR A 215 41.44 -8.44 6.79
C THR A 215 41.34 -9.97 6.84
N LYS A 216 41.11 -10.56 8.02
CA LYS A 216 40.88 -12.02 8.18
C LYS A 216 39.54 -12.49 7.58
N MET A 217 38.55 -11.60 7.49
CA MET A 217 37.28 -11.83 6.80
C MET A 217 37.39 -11.69 5.26
N GLY A 218 38.56 -11.31 4.74
CA GLY A 218 38.83 -11.24 3.30
C GLY A 218 38.67 -9.84 2.68
N TYR A 219 38.44 -8.80 3.49
CA TYR A 219 38.39 -7.41 3.03
C TYR A 219 39.81 -6.84 2.84
N SER A 220 39.98 -5.90 1.91
CA SER A 220 41.28 -5.25 1.73
C SER A 220 41.58 -4.25 2.84
N GLU A 221 42.86 -4.10 3.21
CA GLU A 221 43.30 -3.16 4.25
C GLU A 221 42.88 -1.70 3.95
N ALA A 222 42.79 -1.34 2.67
CA ALA A 222 42.33 -0.04 2.21
C ALA A 222 40.82 0.19 2.45
N GLU A 223 39.99 -0.84 2.29
CA GLU A 223 38.54 -0.75 2.54
C GLU A 223 38.25 -0.68 4.04
N ALA A 224 38.94 -1.50 4.83
CA ALA A 224 38.85 -1.48 6.29
C ALA A 224 39.26 -0.13 6.88
N SER A 225 40.34 0.47 6.37
CA SER A 225 40.81 1.78 6.84
C SER A 225 39.83 2.92 6.51
N VAL A 226 39.21 2.89 5.32
CA VAL A 226 38.22 3.91 4.92
C VAL A 226 36.94 3.80 5.73
N ALA A 227 36.50 2.59 6.07
CA ALA A 227 35.33 2.36 6.93
C ALA A 227 35.56 2.90 8.35
N MET A 228 36.77 2.66 8.90
CA MET A 228 37.17 3.15 10.22
C MET A 228 37.23 4.68 10.32
N GLU A 229 37.63 5.39 9.25
CA GLU A 229 37.70 6.87 9.25
C GLU A 229 36.30 7.53 9.18
N ARG A 230 35.32 6.85 8.57
CA ARG A 230 33.99 7.42 8.32
C ARG A 230 32.95 7.11 9.39
N CYS A 231 33.15 6.07 10.19
CA CYS A 231 32.25 5.71 11.28
C CYS A 231 32.80 6.22 12.62
N VAL A 232 32.25 7.33 13.15
CA VAL A 232 32.70 7.94 14.43
C VAL A 232 31.52 8.20 15.38
N PRO A 233 31.59 7.85 16.69
CA PRO A 233 32.66 7.12 17.40
C PRO A 233 32.25 5.73 17.97
N ASP A 234 33.18 4.77 17.88
CA ASP A 234 33.14 3.34 18.29
C ASP A 234 32.27 2.35 17.49
N PRO A 235 32.53 2.20 16.17
CA PRO A 235 31.80 1.23 15.37
C PRO A 235 32.12 -0.21 15.74
N THR A 236 31.10 -1.07 15.68
CA THR A 236 31.25 -2.53 15.80
C THR A 236 31.80 -3.13 14.50
N ILE A 237 32.30 -4.36 14.56
CA ILE A 237 32.81 -5.06 13.35
C ILE A 237 31.69 -5.25 12.32
N GLU A 238 30.45 -5.45 12.77
CA GLU A 238 29.26 -5.58 11.92
C GLU A 238 28.98 -4.28 11.14
N GLU A 239 29.03 -3.13 11.81
CA GLU A 239 28.83 -1.82 11.16
C GLU A 239 29.92 -1.48 10.14
N LEU A 240 31.17 -1.86 10.42
CA LEU A 240 32.28 -1.71 9.48
C LEU A 240 32.10 -2.63 8.26
N THR A 241 31.60 -3.83 8.47
CA THR A 241 31.35 -4.82 7.41
C THR A 241 30.23 -4.36 6.48
N ASP A 242 29.12 -3.87 7.04
CA ASP A 242 28.00 -3.31 6.28
C ASP A 242 28.43 -2.09 5.46
N PHE A 243 29.28 -1.23 6.03
CA PHE A 243 29.82 -0.07 5.34
C PHE A 243 30.70 -0.47 4.14
N ILE A 244 31.57 -1.47 4.31
CA ILE A 244 32.44 -1.97 3.24
C ILE A 244 31.60 -2.63 2.13
N CYS A 245 30.62 -3.45 2.48
CA CYS A 245 29.71 -4.09 1.53
C CYS A 245 28.93 -3.05 0.71
N ALA A 246 28.37 -2.03 1.36
CA ALA A 246 27.68 -0.93 0.67
C ALA A 246 28.61 -0.18 -0.29
N ALA A 247 29.85 0.08 0.12
CA ALA A 247 30.84 0.75 -0.73
C ALA A 247 31.30 -0.10 -1.93
N GLN A 248 31.41 -1.42 -1.76
CA GLN A 248 31.74 -2.35 -2.85
C GLN A 248 30.59 -2.46 -3.85
N ILE A 249 29.34 -2.51 -3.38
CA ILE A 249 28.15 -2.51 -4.24
C ILE A 249 28.08 -1.21 -5.05
N ALA A 250 28.35 -0.06 -4.44
CA ALA A 250 28.39 1.22 -5.13
C ALA A 250 29.49 1.26 -6.21
N LYS A 251 30.70 0.78 -5.91
CA LYS A 251 31.79 0.69 -6.90
C LYS A 251 31.49 -0.29 -8.04
N ALA A 252 30.81 -1.41 -7.76
CA ALA A 252 30.40 -2.37 -8.77
C ALA A 252 29.31 -1.79 -9.69
N ALA A 253 28.40 -0.98 -9.15
CA ALA A 253 27.41 -0.24 -9.93
C ALA A 253 28.08 0.81 -10.84
N ASP A 254 29.11 1.51 -10.35
CA ASP A 254 29.85 2.51 -11.14
C ASP A 254 30.72 1.87 -12.25
N ALA A 255 31.16 0.62 -12.08
CA ALA A 255 31.94 -0.12 -13.09
C ALA A 255 31.11 -0.60 -14.30
N LEU A 256 29.78 -0.54 -14.24
CA LEU A 256 28.86 -0.93 -15.31
C LEU A 256 28.59 0.17 -16.36
N PHE A 257 29.23 1.33 -16.22
CA PHE A 257 29.16 2.43 -17.20
C PHE A 257 30.49 2.59 -17.96
N PRO A 258 30.49 2.58 -19.31
CA PRO A 258 31.69 2.87 -20.09
C PRO A 258 32.20 4.29 -19.83
N LEU A 259 33.50 4.42 -19.55
CA LEU A 259 34.20 5.69 -19.43
C LEU A 259 34.21 6.43 -20.78
N GLU A 260 33.56 7.58 -20.88
CA GLU A 260 33.83 8.55 -21.94
C GLU A 260 35.13 9.34 -21.64
N ASP A 261 35.98 9.38 -22.65
CA ASP A 261 37.32 9.97 -22.68
C ASP A 261 37.37 11.43 -22.20
N LYS A 262 38.15 11.69 -21.15
CA LYS A 262 38.68 13.03 -20.86
C LYS A 262 40.03 13.21 -21.54
N LYS A 263 40.10 14.11 -22.53
CA LYS A 263 41.37 14.70 -23.00
C LYS A 263 41.67 16.05 -22.32
N PRO A 264 42.96 16.36 -22.11
CA PRO A 264 43.40 17.39 -21.17
C PRO A 264 43.65 18.73 -21.85
N PHE A 265 43.49 19.84 -21.12
CA PHE A 265 44.16 21.09 -21.45
C PHE A 265 44.80 21.72 -20.21
N SER A 266 46.03 22.13 -20.43
CA SER A 266 47.05 22.60 -19.49
C SER A 266 46.95 24.11 -19.21
N ASN A 267 47.41 24.45 -18.01
CA ASN A 267 47.95 25.71 -17.47
C ASN A 267 47.77 27.05 -18.23
N GLY A 268 47.25 28.04 -17.49
CA GLY A 268 47.46 29.47 -17.75
C GLY A 268 46.93 30.34 -16.60
N SER A 269 47.85 30.86 -15.78
CA SER A 269 47.61 31.77 -14.64
C SER A 269 46.99 33.12 -15.04
N SER A 270 46.09 33.67 -14.23
CA SER A 270 46.22 35.03 -13.66
C SER A 270 44.96 35.48 -12.89
N HIS A 271 45.20 36.36 -11.92
CA HIS A 271 44.33 36.71 -10.81
C HIS A 271 43.17 37.68 -11.13
N LYS A 272 42.20 37.70 -10.20
CA LYS A 272 41.22 38.76 -9.85
C LYS A 272 39.91 38.83 -10.66
N LYS A 273 38.83 38.27 -10.08
CA LYS A 273 37.55 38.94 -9.72
C LYS A 273 36.46 37.88 -9.48
N ARG A 274 36.24 37.49 -8.22
CA ARG A 274 35.15 36.60 -7.80
C ARG A 274 34.15 37.40 -6.97
N ARG A 275 33.11 37.92 -7.62
CA ARG A 275 31.84 38.39 -7.01
C ARG A 275 30.93 38.92 -8.12
N ASN A 276 30.03 38.07 -8.64
CA ASN A 276 28.60 38.40 -8.90
C ASN A 276 27.76 37.26 -9.53
N TRP A 277 28.09 35.98 -9.35
CA TRP A 277 27.34 34.88 -10.00
C TRP A 277 26.00 34.53 -9.32
N GLY A 278 25.80 34.94 -8.06
CA GLY A 278 24.58 34.62 -7.30
C GLY A 278 23.35 35.49 -7.64
N TYR A 279 23.57 36.74 -8.08
CA TYR A 279 22.47 37.67 -8.36
C TYR A 279 21.83 37.40 -9.73
N ASP A 280 22.63 37.06 -10.74
CA ASP A 280 22.13 36.72 -12.09
C ASP A 280 21.39 35.37 -12.13
N LEU A 281 21.81 34.40 -11.32
CA LEU A 281 21.10 33.11 -11.21
C LEU A 281 19.71 33.28 -10.56
N LEU A 282 19.58 34.22 -9.61
CA LEU A 282 18.33 34.51 -8.92
C LEU A 282 17.34 35.28 -9.80
N LEU A 283 17.83 36.20 -10.63
CA LEU A 283 17.02 36.88 -11.65
C LEU A 283 16.57 35.91 -12.75
N ARG A 284 17.42 34.96 -13.18
CA ARG A 284 17.05 33.92 -14.14
C ARG A 284 16.03 32.93 -13.58
N LYS A 285 16.14 32.56 -12.28
CA LYS A 285 15.11 31.78 -11.56
C LYS A 285 13.78 32.53 -11.40
N LYS A 286 13.82 33.86 -11.18
CA LYS A 286 12.60 34.69 -11.12
C LYS A 286 11.95 34.89 -12.50
N LYS A 287 12.73 34.97 -13.57
CA LYS A 287 12.22 35.06 -14.96
C LYS A 287 11.58 33.75 -15.42
N LEU A 288 12.21 32.60 -15.13
CA LEU A 288 11.64 31.27 -15.37
C LEU A 288 10.36 30.99 -14.56
N LYS A 289 10.20 31.59 -13.37
CA LYS A 289 8.95 31.50 -12.59
C LYS A 289 7.82 32.40 -13.11
N LEU A 290 8.12 33.41 -13.93
CA LEU A 290 7.13 34.33 -14.47
C LEU A 290 6.72 33.96 -15.91
N GLU A 291 7.62 33.31 -16.67
CA GLU A 291 7.34 32.79 -18.01
C GLU A 291 6.61 31.43 -17.99
N LYS A 292 6.63 30.68 -16.87
CA LYS A 292 5.81 29.46 -16.63
C LYS A 292 4.30 29.74 -16.36
N ARG A 293 3.73 30.80 -16.94
CA ARG A 293 2.29 31.11 -16.83
C ARG A 293 1.50 30.95 -18.13
N PHE A 294 2.13 30.48 -19.20
CA PHE A 294 1.43 30.11 -20.43
C PHE A 294 2.12 28.91 -21.06
N ASP A 295 1.90 27.73 -20.48
CA ASP A 295 2.01 26.45 -21.18
C ASP A 295 0.84 25.59 -20.68
N GLU A 296 -0.05 25.24 -21.61
CA GLU A 296 -1.19 24.35 -21.42
C GLU A 296 -0.69 22.90 -21.30
N ASP A 297 -0.67 22.37 -20.07
CA ASP A 297 -0.87 20.97 -19.65
C ASP A 297 -0.14 20.77 -18.30
N ASP A 298 -0.86 21.00 -17.18
CA ASP A 298 -0.45 20.46 -15.89
C ASP A 298 -1.44 19.37 -15.47
N ASP A 299 -1.01 18.16 -15.74
CA ASP A 299 -1.71 16.88 -15.74
C ASP A 299 -1.98 16.31 -14.32
N ALA A 300 -2.31 17.18 -13.37
CA ALA A 300 -2.70 16.80 -12.01
C ALA A 300 -4.23 16.66 -11.89
N VAL A 301 -4.72 15.66 -11.13
CA VAL A 301 -6.14 15.58 -10.79
C VAL A 301 -6.53 16.86 -10.05
N HIS A 302 -7.30 17.74 -10.69
CA HIS A 302 -7.73 19.00 -10.08
C HIS A 302 -8.78 18.69 -9.00
N LEU A 303 -8.31 18.53 -7.76
CA LEU A 303 -9.19 18.42 -6.60
C LEU A 303 -9.77 19.81 -6.28
N PRO A 304 -11.06 19.90 -5.94
CA PRO A 304 -11.67 21.17 -5.56
C PRO A 304 -11.05 21.68 -4.25
N ASN A 305 -10.79 22.99 -4.17
CA ASN A 305 -10.41 23.65 -2.91
C ASN A 305 -11.38 24.82 -2.66
N PRO A 306 -12.22 24.76 -1.62
CA PRO A 306 -12.29 23.74 -0.57
C PRO A 306 -12.96 22.43 -1.02
N MET A 307 -12.52 21.29 -0.47
CA MET A 307 -13.09 19.96 -0.73
C MET A 307 -14.40 19.73 0.07
N ILE A 308 -15.49 20.36 -0.36
CA ILE A 308 -16.80 20.31 0.33
C ILE A 308 -17.86 19.46 -0.40
N GLY A 309 -17.48 18.73 -1.45
CA GLY A 309 -18.42 17.92 -2.24
C GLY A 309 -19.55 18.74 -2.85
N PHE A 310 -20.78 18.23 -2.77
CA PHE A 310 -22.01 18.93 -3.18
C PHE A 310 -22.62 19.75 -2.03
N GLY A 311 -21.87 19.97 -0.96
CA GLY A 311 -22.27 20.75 0.21
C GLY A 311 -21.99 20.00 1.51
N VAL A 312 -21.71 20.74 2.58
CA VAL A 312 -21.48 20.21 3.93
C VAL A 312 -22.42 20.88 4.93
N PRO A 313 -22.67 20.32 6.13
CA PRO A 313 -23.70 20.83 7.05
C PRO A 313 -23.60 22.32 7.42
N ASN A 314 -22.40 22.91 7.39
CA ASN A 314 -22.18 24.32 7.72
C ASN A 314 -22.06 25.24 6.50
N GLU A 315 -21.93 24.65 5.30
CA GLU A 315 -21.88 25.34 4.02
C GLU A 315 -22.81 24.58 3.05
N PRO A 316 -24.13 24.55 3.35
CA PRO A 316 -25.09 24.10 2.35
C PRO A 316 -25.07 25.11 1.20
N ASP A 317 -25.31 24.65 -0.04
CA ASP A 317 -25.66 25.49 -1.20
C ASP A 317 -24.55 25.90 -2.20
N GLN A 318 -23.60 25.03 -2.55
CA GLN A 318 -22.76 25.27 -3.76
C GLN A 318 -23.28 24.60 -5.03
N ILE A 319 -23.88 23.40 -4.95
CA ILE A 319 -24.42 22.67 -6.11
C ILE A 319 -25.81 22.14 -5.76
N THR A 320 -26.85 22.77 -6.30
CA THR A 320 -28.26 22.40 -6.04
C THR A 320 -28.88 21.56 -7.16
N ASN A 321 -28.13 21.26 -8.22
CA ASN A 321 -28.65 20.43 -9.31
C ASN A 321 -27.52 19.65 -10.00
N ARG A 322 -27.71 18.33 -10.10
CA ARG A 322 -26.83 17.41 -10.84
C ARG A 322 -27.69 16.59 -11.78
N VAL A 323 -27.39 16.65 -13.07
CA VAL A 323 -28.05 15.81 -14.07
C VAL A 323 -27.28 14.49 -14.15
N LEU A 324 -27.97 13.38 -13.85
CA LEU A 324 -27.42 12.05 -13.96
C LEU A 324 -27.79 11.43 -15.31
N PRO A 325 -26.90 10.67 -15.95
CA PRO A 325 -27.23 9.88 -17.14
C PRO A 325 -28.35 8.88 -16.83
N GLU A 326 -29.20 8.59 -17.83
CA GLU A 326 -30.35 7.68 -17.66
C GLU A 326 -29.93 6.29 -17.16
N ALA A 327 -28.79 5.79 -17.67
CA ALA A 327 -28.20 4.53 -17.23
C ALA A 327 -27.77 4.54 -15.75
N ALA A 328 -27.48 5.70 -15.17
CA ALA A 328 -27.07 5.86 -13.78
C ALA A 328 -28.27 5.95 -12.81
N LEU A 329 -29.46 6.28 -13.30
CA LEU A 329 -30.66 6.41 -12.46
C LEU A 329 -31.01 5.09 -11.78
N GLY A 330 -31.56 5.19 -10.56
CA GLY A 330 -31.98 4.04 -9.77
C GLY A 330 -33.42 3.59 -10.07
N PRO A 331 -33.89 2.50 -9.41
CA PRO A 331 -33.13 1.61 -8.52
C PRO A 331 -32.23 0.60 -9.27
N PRO A 332 -31.18 0.06 -8.60
CA PRO A 332 -30.76 0.37 -7.23
C PRO A 332 -30.02 1.72 -7.15
N TYR A 333 -30.02 2.32 -5.97
CA TYR A 333 -29.02 3.35 -5.65
C TYR A 333 -27.66 2.67 -5.48
N PHE A 334 -26.58 3.36 -5.85
CA PHE A 334 -25.22 2.88 -5.63
C PHE A 334 -24.37 3.96 -4.99
N TYR A 335 -23.36 3.54 -4.22
CA TYR A 335 -22.42 4.43 -3.55
C TYR A 335 -21.05 3.76 -3.48
N TYR A 336 -20.07 4.35 -4.15
CA TYR A 336 -18.71 3.85 -4.19
C TYR A 336 -17.72 4.89 -3.65
N GLU A 337 -16.85 4.49 -2.73
CA GLU A 337 -15.83 5.34 -2.12
C GLU A 337 -14.42 4.96 -2.59
N ASN A 338 -13.58 5.98 -2.78
CA ASN A 338 -12.15 5.80 -3.00
C ASN A 338 -11.33 7.00 -2.48
N VAL A 339 -10.02 6.81 -2.32
CA VAL A 339 -9.08 7.88 -1.92
C VAL A 339 -9.07 9.01 -2.94
N ALA A 340 -9.21 10.27 -2.48
CA ALA A 340 -9.26 11.43 -3.37
C ALA A 340 -7.97 11.60 -4.19
N LEU A 341 -6.82 11.47 -3.53
CA LEU A 341 -5.48 11.57 -4.13
C LEU A 341 -5.05 10.29 -4.84
N ALA A 342 -5.94 9.71 -5.65
CA ALA A 342 -5.64 8.53 -6.47
C ALA A 342 -4.69 8.90 -7.64
N PRO A 343 -3.92 7.92 -8.17
CA PRO A 343 -3.08 8.14 -9.35
C PRO A 343 -3.84 8.71 -10.56
N LYS A 344 -3.12 9.34 -11.48
CA LYS A 344 -3.68 9.93 -12.69
C LYS A 344 -4.50 8.89 -13.48
N GLY A 345 -5.67 9.29 -13.98
CA GLY A 345 -6.56 8.44 -14.78
C GLY A 345 -7.44 7.47 -13.98
N VAL A 346 -7.20 7.29 -12.68
CA VAL A 346 -8.02 6.41 -11.83
C VAL A 346 -9.45 6.93 -11.71
N TRP A 347 -9.64 8.21 -11.38
CA TRP A 347 -10.98 8.81 -11.29
C TRP A 347 -11.72 8.86 -12.63
N THR A 348 -11.00 9.08 -13.74
CA THR A 348 -11.57 8.97 -15.09
C THR A 348 -12.08 7.56 -15.37
N THR A 349 -11.32 6.54 -14.96
CA THR A 349 -11.73 5.14 -15.11
C THR A 349 -12.92 4.81 -14.20
N ILE A 350 -12.88 5.21 -12.93
CA ILE A 350 -13.98 4.98 -11.99
C ILE A 350 -15.27 5.62 -12.50
N SER A 351 -15.21 6.88 -12.91
CA SER A 351 -16.37 7.60 -13.43
C SER A 351 -16.92 6.92 -14.68
N ARG A 352 -16.05 6.57 -15.64
CA ARG A 352 -16.44 5.88 -16.88
C ARG A 352 -17.17 4.55 -16.62
N PHE A 353 -16.67 3.73 -15.68
CA PHE A 353 -17.30 2.44 -15.35
C PHE A 353 -18.56 2.59 -14.49
N LEU A 354 -18.70 3.69 -13.75
CA LEU A 354 -19.88 4.01 -12.96
C LEU A 354 -20.79 5.02 -13.68
N TYR A 355 -21.03 4.76 -14.97
CA TYR A 355 -22.00 5.47 -15.82
C TYR A 355 -21.71 6.98 -16.02
N ASP A 356 -20.43 7.35 -16.14
CA ASP A 356 -19.96 8.73 -16.31
C ASP A 356 -20.46 9.69 -15.21
N VAL A 357 -20.71 9.16 -14.01
CA VAL A 357 -21.12 9.97 -12.86
C VAL A 357 -19.91 10.68 -12.26
N GLU A 358 -20.04 11.99 -12.06
CA GLU A 358 -18.98 12.80 -11.45
C GLU A 358 -18.77 12.44 -9.97
N PRO A 359 -17.52 12.26 -9.52
CA PRO A 359 -17.19 12.00 -8.12
C PRO A 359 -17.42 13.23 -7.23
N GLU A 360 -18.08 13.02 -6.10
CA GLU A 360 -18.21 13.98 -5.01
C GLU A 360 -16.95 13.94 -4.13
N PHE A 361 -16.08 14.95 -4.25
CA PHE A 361 -14.85 15.05 -3.46
C PHE A 361 -15.07 15.83 -2.17
N VAL A 362 -14.94 15.17 -1.03
CA VAL A 362 -15.13 15.81 0.29
C VAL A 362 -14.06 15.39 1.29
N ASP A 363 -13.66 16.34 2.14
CA ASP A 363 -12.77 16.11 3.28
C ASP A 363 -13.59 15.95 4.57
N SER A 364 -13.39 14.84 5.28
CA SER A 364 -14.10 14.59 6.55
C SER A 364 -13.74 15.59 7.66
N LYS A 365 -12.74 16.48 7.48
CA LYS A 365 -12.48 17.59 8.42
C LYS A 365 -13.68 18.50 8.64
N PHE A 366 -14.63 18.56 7.69
CA PHE A 366 -15.87 19.33 7.85
C PHE A 366 -16.90 18.63 8.75
N PHE A 367 -16.74 17.32 8.95
CA PHE A 367 -17.62 16.50 9.77
C PHE A 367 -17.02 16.26 11.15
N CYS A 368 -15.75 15.84 11.25
CA CYS A 368 -15.10 15.49 12.53
C CYS A 368 -13.73 16.19 12.74
N ALA A 369 -13.04 15.85 13.83
CA ALA A 369 -11.74 16.41 14.20
C ALA A 369 -10.54 15.85 13.42
N ALA A 370 -10.74 14.89 12.52
CA ALA A 370 -9.67 14.30 11.69
C ALA A 370 -9.95 14.51 10.19
N ALA A 371 -8.94 14.97 9.45
CA ALA A 371 -9.02 15.12 8.01
C ALA A 371 -9.05 13.75 7.32
N ARG A 372 -9.87 13.60 6.29
CA ARG A 372 -9.92 12.39 5.46
C ARG A 372 -10.53 12.74 4.11
N LYS A 373 -9.65 13.03 3.15
CA LYS A 373 -9.98 13.38 1.77
C LYS A 373 -10.40 12.14 0.99
N ARG A 374 -11.64 12.10 0.50
CA ARG A 374 -12.21 10.99 -0.29
C ARG A 374 -13.02 11.51 -1.46
N GLY A 375 -13.17 10.67 -2.48
CA GLY A 375 -14.15 10.86 -3.54
C GLY A 375 -15.24 9.80 -3.43
N TYR A 376 -16.47 10.20 -3.74
CA TYR A 376 -17.64 9.33 -3.66
C TYR A 376 -18.41 9.39 -4.97
N VAL A 377 -18.60 8.24 -5.64
CA VAL A 377 -19.42 8.15 -6.85
C VAL A 377 -20.73 7.48 -6.51
N HIS A 378 -21.83 8.20 -6.73
CA HIS A 378 -23.16 7.70 -6.38
C HIS A 378 -24.24 8.35 -7.24
N ASN A 379 -25.39 7.69 -7.35
CA ASN A 379 -26.60 8.22 -7.96
C ASN A 379 -27.64 8.71 -6.91
N LEU A 380 -27.23 8.86 -5.64
CA LEU A 380 -28.11 9.43 -4.60
C LEU A 380 -28.52 10.87 -4.94
N PRO A 381 -29.73 11.30 -4.54
CA PRO A 381 -30.12 12.70 -4.50
C PRO A 381 -29.19 13.52 -3.60
N ILE A 382 -29.02 14.79 -3.94
CA ILE A 382 -28.20 15.74 -3.17
C ILE A 382 -29.05 16.72 -2.36
N ASP A 383 -30.33 16.87 -2.71
CA ASP A 383 -31.27 17.75 -2.02
C ASP A 383 -31.73 17.17 -0.68
N ASN A 384 -31.97 18.06 0.28
CA ASN A 384 -32.49 17.74 1.63
C ASN A 384 -31.59 16.78 2.43
N ARG A 385 -30.28 16.82 2.21
CA ARG A 385 -29.32 16.15 3.10
C ARG A 385 -29.37 16.79 4.50
N PHE A 386 -29.24 15.98 5.54
CA PHE A 386 -29.16 16.46 6.92
C PHE A 386 -28.05 15.72 7.70
N PRO A 387 -27.35 16.41 8.62
CA PRO A 387 -26.28 15.80 9.42
C PRO A 387 -26.82 14.85 10.49
N LEU A 388 -25.97 13.92 10.93
CA LEU A 388 -26.21 13.18 12.17
C LEU A 388 -26.16 14.10 13.39
N LEU A 389 -26.97 13.76 14.38
CA LEU A 389 -27.03 14.44 15.67
C LEU A 389 -26.81 13.43 16.80
N PRO A 390 -26.06 13.81 17.87
CA PRO A 390 -25.38 15.09 18.06
C PRO A 390 -24.17 15.26 17.11
N PHE A 391 -23.78 16.51 16.85
CA PHE A 391 -22.59 16.77 16.03
C PHE A 391 -21.34 16.20 16.71
N PRO A 392 -20.48 15.48 15.95
CA PRO A 392 -19.21 15.00 16.48
C PRO A 392 -18.25 16.18 16.77
N PRO A 393 -17.24 15.97 17.63
CA PRO A 393 -16.24 16.99 17.92
C PRO A 393 -15.47 17.35 16.66
N ARG A 394 -15.26 18.65 16.44
CA ARG A 394 -14.57 19.18 15.26
C ARG A 394 -13.16 19.61 15.56
N THR A 395 -12.73 19.74 16.80
CA THR A 395 -11.33 20.05 17.10
C THR A 395 -10.72 18.97 18.00
N ILE A 396 -9.39 18.85 17.97
CA ILE A 396 -8.65 17.96 18.88
C ILE A 396 -9.03 18.22 20.33
N HIS A 397 -9.21 19.49 20.72
CA HIS A 397 -9.54 19.85 22.09
C HIS A 397 -10.99 19.56 22.48
N GLU A 398 -11.92 19.58 21.52
CA GLU A 398 -13.29 19.09 21.75
C GLU A 398 -13.31 17.57 21.90
N ALA A 399 -12.55 16.85 21.06
CA ALA A 399 -12.46 15.39 21.10
C ALA A 399 -11.73 14.89 22.36
N PHE A 400 -10.65 15.58 22.74
CA PHE A 400 -9.78 15.19 23.86
C PHE A 400 -9.53 16.36 24.81
N PRO A 401 -10.51 16.73 25.66
CA PRO A 401 -10.39 17.90 26.54
C PRO A 401 -9.19 17.85 27.49
N LEU A 402 -8.78 16.65 27.91
CA LEU A 402 -7.66 16.44 28.83
C LEU A 402 -6.29 16.80 28.22
N THR A 403 -6.17 16.75 26.89
CA THR A 403 -4.91 17.05 26.18
C THR A 403 -4.57 18.54 26.22
N ARG A 404 -5.58 19.41 26.37
CA ARG A 404 -5.41 20.87 26.34
C ARG A 404 -4.42 21.39 27.38
N LYS A 405 -4.36 20.73 28.56
CA LYS A 405 -3.42 21.10 29.64
C LYS A 405 -1.96 20.93 29.24
N TRP A 406 -1.68 19.97 28.37
CA TRP A 406 -0.33 19.56 27.98
C TRP A 406 0.07 20.05 26.59
N TRP A 407 -0.83 20.75 25.91
CA TRP A 407 -0.62 21.22 24.55
C TRP A 407 0.34 22.41 24.53
N PRO A 408 1.50 22.33 23.86
CA PRO A 408 2.42 23.46 23.77
C PRO A 408 1.84 24.59 22.92
N SER A 409 2.19 25.83 23.25
CA SER A 409 1.81 27.03 22.48
C SER A 409 2.27 27.00 21.02
N TRP A 410 3.39 26.33 20.74
CA TRP A 410 3.97 26.21 19.40
C TRP A 410 3.38 25.06 18.57
N ASP A 411 2.55 24.19 19.16
CA ASP A 411 1.80 23.19 18.40
C ASP A 411 0.47 23.77 17.93
N THR A 412 0.44 24.22 16.67
CA THR A 412 -0.70 24.91 16.07
C THR A 412 -1.82 23.99 15.60
N ARG A 413 -1.67 22.66 15.74
CA ARG A 413 -2.65 21.71 15.21
C ARG A 413 -3.96 21.79 15.99
N THR A 414 -5.05 22.02 15.27
CA THR A 414 -6.42 21.95 15.79
C THR A 414 -7.19 20.73 15.28
N LYS A 415 -6.65 20.08 14.24
CA LYS A 415 -7.18 18.91 13.54
C LYS A 415 -6.10 17.83 13.43
N LEU A 416 -6.53 16.58 13.37
CA LEU A 416 -5.67 15.44 13.06
C LEU A 416 -5.60 15.23 11.55
N ASN A 417 -4.53 14.57 11.10
CA ASN A 417 -4.39 14.11 9.72
C ASN A 417 -5.22 12.82 9.51
N CYS A 418 -5.17 12.26 8.30
CA CYS A 418 -5.85 11.01 7.99
C CYS A 418 -5.43 9.90 8.97
N LEU A 419 -6.44 9.27 9.58
CA LEU A 419 -6.25 8.14 10.49
C LEU A 419 -5.65 6.97 9.70
N GLN A 420 -4.57 6.40 10.23
CA GLN A 420 -3.76 5.37 9.57
C GLN A 420 -4.05 3.98 10.16
N THR A 421 -3.61 2.95 9.45
CA THR A 421 -3.72 1.53 9.87
C THR A 421 -2.64 1.10 10.85
N CYS A 422 -1.59 1.90 11.00
CA CYS A 422 -0.47 1.68 11.89
C CYS A 422 -0.31 2.86 12.87
N ILE A 423 0.34 2.58 14.00
CA ILE A 423 0.59 3.55 15.05
C ILE A 423 2.10 3.74 15.26
N ALA A 424 2.46 4.87 15.84
CA ALA A 424 3.83 5.14 16.25
C ALA A 424 4.35 4.11 17.26
N SER A 425 5.64 3.81 17.17
CA SER A 425 6.33 2.97 18.14
C SER A 425 6.61 3.71 19.45
N ALA A 426 6.74 2.97 20.55
CA ALA A 426 7.17 3.53 21.83
C ALA A 426 8.58 4.15 21.77
N ARG A 427 9.45 3.67 20.87
CA ARG A 427 10.78 4.24 20.64
C ARG A 427 10.69 5.67 20.08
N LEU A 428 9.71 5.93 19.19
CA LEU A 428 9.51 7.27 18.64
C LEU A 428 9.03 8.25 19.71
N THR A 429 8.08 7.85 20.55
CA THR A 429 7.57 8.72 21.62
C THR A 429 8.62 8.97 22.71
N ASP A 430 9.48 7.99 23.02
CA ASP A 430 10.65 8.17 23.88
C ASP A 430 11.68 9.15 23.27
N LYS A 431 11.96 9.03 21.98
CA LYS A 431 12.85 9.96 21.27
C LYS A 431 12.33 11.40 21.31
N ILE A 432 11.04 11.60 21.09
CA ILE A 432 10.40 12.92 21.19
C ILE A 432 10.50 13.46 22.62
N ARG A 433 10.23 12.63 23.63
CA ARG A 433 10.35 13.04 25.03
C ARG A 433 11.76 13.51 25.37
N LYS A 434 12.79 12.72 25.05
CA LYS A 434 14.19 13.05 25.32
C LYS A 434 14.60 14.36 24.65
N ALA A 435 14.26 14.53 23.37
CA ALA A 435 14.57 15.76 22.63
C ALA A 435 13.94 17.02 23.25
N LEU A 436 12.82 16.89 23.96
CA LEU A 436 12.15 17.99 24.65
C LEU A 436 12.63 18.17 26.10
N GLU A 437 13.11 17.11 26.76
CA GLU A 437 13.69 17.17 28.11
C GLU A 437 15.05 17.89 28.11
N ASP A 438 15.79 17.81 27.02
CA ASP A 438 17.08 18.51 26.85
C ASP A 438 16.94 20.03 26.68
N SER A 439 15.71 20.55 26.57
CA SER A 439 15.42 21.98 26.38
C SER A 439 14.78 22.58 27.63
N ASP A 440 15.49 23.46 28.34
CA ASP A 440 14.92 24.27 29.42
C ASP A 440 14.06 25.42 28.86
N GLY A 441 12.79 25.14 28.59
CA GLY A 441 11.81 26.13 28.12
C GLY A 441 11.20 25.77 26.75
N GLU A 442 11.05 26.77 25.87
CA GLU A 442 10.63 26.49 24.49
C GLU A 442 11.78 25.86 23.71
N PRO A 443 11.59 24.67 23.11
CA PRO A 443 12.65 23.98 22.39
C PRO A 443 13.06 24.75 21.12
N PRO A 444 14.31 24.61 20.64
CA PRO A 444 14.75 25.21 19.38
C PRO A 444 13.83 24.87 18.19
N LEU A 445 13.71 25.79 17.22
CA LEU A 445 12.82 25.64 16.05
C LEU A 445 13.05 24.33 15.28
N GLY A 446 14.29 23.83 15.20
CA GLY A 446 14.60 22.55 14.56
C GLY A 446 13.96 21.36 15.28
N ILE A 447 13.93 21.38 16.61
CA ILE A 447 13.27 20.35 17.43
C ILE A 447 11.76 20.49 17.33
N GLN A 448 11.23 21.72 17.38
CA GLN A 448 9.78 21.96 17.18
C GLN A 448 9.32 21.40 15.84
N LYS A 449 10.03 21.71 14.75
CA LYS A 449 9.73 21.20 13.41
C LYS A 449 9.77 19.67 13.36
N PHE A 450 10.83 19.06 13.89
CA PHE A 450 10.94 17.60 13.97
C PHE A 450 9.77 16.98 14.74
N VAL A 451 9.42 17.51 15.92
CA VAL A 451 8.34 16.98 16.74
C VAL A 451 6.99 17.16 16.03
N LEU A 452 6.71 18.32 15.44
CA LEU A 452 5.47 18.56 14.69
C LEU A 452 5.34 17.63 13.47
N GLU A 453 6.41 17.42 12.71
CA GLU A 453 6.41 16.49 11.58
C GLU A 453 6.07 15.07 12.03
N GLN A 454 6.69 14.58 13.12
CA GLN A 454 6.37 13.26 13.66
C GLN A 454 4.94 13.20 14.21
N CYS A 455 4.48 14.26 14.87
CA CYS A 455 3.13 14.32 15.42
C CYS A 455 2.06 14.37 14.33
N ARG A 456 2.30 15.08 13.21
CA ARG A 456 1.43 15.09 12.02
C ARG A 456 1.42 13.73 11.34
N LYS A 457 2.59 13.14 11.12
CA LYS A 457 2.74 11.86 10.44
C LYS A 457 2.04 10.72 11.16
N TRP A 458 2.11 10.68 12.49
CA TRP A 458 1.59 9.57 13.30
C TRP A 458 0.36 9.92 14.13
N ASN A 459 -0.24 11.09 13.91
CA ASN A 459 -1.37 11.60 14.68
C ASN A 459 -1.15 11.55 16.21
N LEU A 460 0.05 11.94 16.66
CA LEU A 460 0.38 11.95 18.08
C LEU A 460 -0.29 13.11 18.79
N VAL A 461 -0.78 12.85 20.01
CA VAL A 461 -1.43 13.83 20.88
C VAL A 461 -0.67 13.99 22.20
N TRP A 462 -0.74 15.18 22.79
CA TRP A 462 -0.07 15.49 24.06
C TRP A 462 -0.84 14.94 25.26
N VAL A 463 -0.20 14.05 26.02
CA VAL A 463 -0.81 13.35 27.17
C VAL A 463 -0.13 13.69 28.50
N GLY A 464 0.97 14.44 28.46
CA GLY A 464 1.70 14.86 29.65
C GLY A 464 2.79 15.86 29.30
N ARG A 465 3.43 16.43 30.32
CA ARG A 465 4.63 17.29 30.13
C ARG A 465 5.68 16.51 29.33
N ASN A 466 6.05 17.06 28.16
CA ASN A 466 7.00 16.47 27.21
C ASN A 466 6.62 15.06 26.72
N LYS A 467 5.35 14.67 26.83
CA LYS A 467 4.87 13.33 26.50
C LYS A 467 3.79 13.38 25.43
N VAL A 468 4.08 12.72 24.32
CA VAL A 468 3.13 12.45 23.24
C VAL A 468 2.79 10.96 23.20
N ALA A 469 1.58 10.63 22.78
CA ALA A 469 1.12 9.26 22.61
C ALA A 469 0.33 9.09 21.30
N PRO A 470 0.33 7.87 20.71
CA PRO A 470 -0.62 7.54 19.66
C PRO A 470 -2.05 7.52 20.23
N LEU A 471 -3.04 7.70 19.34
CA LEU A 471 -4.45 7.58 19.70
C LEU A 471 -4.78 6.15 20.14
N GLU A 472 -5.57 6.01 21.19
CA GLU A 472 -6.12 4.72 21.62
C GLU A 472 -7.22 4.23 20.65
N PRO A 473 -7.47 2.92 20.53
CA PRO A 473 -8.44 2.42 19.57
C PRO A 473 -9.86 2.96 19.76
N ASP A 474 -10.30 3.20 21.00
CA ASP A 474 -11.62 3.79 21.27
C ASP A 474 -11.69 5.28 20.94
N GLU A 475 -10.55 5.99 21.00
CA GLU A 475 -10.44 7.36 20.51
C GLU A 475 -10.56 7.42 18.98
N VAL A 476 -9.96 6.45 18.28
CA VAL A 476 -10.08 6.30 16.82
C VAL A 476 -11.51 5.94 16.41
N GLU A 477 -12.17 5.01 17.12
CA GLU A 477 -13.60 4.69 16.92
C GLU A 477 -14.48 5.94 17.03
N MET A 478 -14.26 6.76 18.06
CA MET A 478 -15.00 8.01 18.26
C MET A 478 -14.78 9.01 17.12
N LEU A 479 -13.53 9.22 16.68
CA LEU A 479 -13.23 10.14 15.57
C LEU A 479 -13.85 9.71 14.24
N LEU A 480 -14.02 8.40 14.06
CA LEU A 480 -14.66 7.81 12.89
C LEU A 480 -16.19 7.75 13.00
N GLY A 481 -16.76 8.01 14.17
CA GLY A 481 -18.21 7.98 14.42
C GLY A 481 -18.77 6.57 14.72
N PHE A 482 -17.91 5.59 15.01
CA PHE A 482 -18.33 4.26 15.44
C PHE A 482 -18.78 4.26 16.90
N PRO A 483 -19.66 3.32 17.30
CA PRO A 483 -19.95 3.07 18.71
C PRO A 483 -18.69 2.76 19.50
N ARG A 484 -18.65 3.19 20.77
CA ARG A 484 -17.52 2.91 21.64
C ARG A 484 -17.35 1.40 21.83
N ASN A 485 -16.11 0.91 21.70
CA ASN A 485 -15.74 -0.50 21.75
C ASN A 485 -16.27 -1.34 20.57
N HIS A 486 -16.67 -0.72 19.45
CA HIS A 486 -17.18 -1.43 18.27
C HIS A 486 -16.23 -2.53 17.78
N THR A 487 -14.92 -2.27 17.79
CA THR A 487 -13.89 -3.23 17.36
C THR A 487 -13.27 -4.01 18.51
N ARG A 488 -13.79 -3.88 19.75
CA ARG A 488 -13.20 -4.53 20.93
C ARG A 488 -13.91 -5.85 21.24
N GLY A 489 -13.14 -6.94 21.33
CA GLY A 489 -13.63 -8.25 21.75
C GLY A 489 -13.45 -9.31 20.65
N GLY A 490 -14.01 -10.50 20.87
CA GLY A 490 -14.05 -11.54 19.82
C GLY A 490 -12.69 -12.02 19.30
N GLY A 491 -11.63 -11.94 20.11
CA GLY A 491 -10.29 -12.43 19.74
C GLY A 491 -9.47 -11.49 18.84
N ILE A 492 -9.95 -10.29 18.52
CA ILE A 492 -9.21 -9.33 17.69
C ILE A 492 -7.99 -8.75 18.43
N SER A 493 -6.84 -8.71 17.74
CA SER A 493 -5.63 -8.10 18.27
C SER A 493 -5.74 -6.57 18.26
N ARG A 494 -4.97 -5.89 19.11
CA ARG A 494 -4.91 -4.42 19.10
C ARG A 494 -4.44 -3.88 17.74
N THR A 495 -3.51 -4.56 17.08
CA THR A 495 -3.01 -4.19 15.75
C THR A 495 -4.11 -4.30 14.69
N ASP A 496 -4.88 -5.38 14.70
CA ASP A 496 -5.98 -5.57 13.77
C ASP A 496 -7.09 -4.52 13.97
N ARG A 497 -7.34 -4.09 15.21
CA ARG A 497 -8.26 -2.96 15.47
C ARG A 497 -7.85 -1.71 14.70
N TYR A 498 -6.58 -1.30 14.80
CA TYR A 498 -6.10 -0.12 14.06
C TYR A 498 -6.16 -0.33 12.55
N LYS A 499 -5.82 -1.52 12.06
CA LYS A 499 -5.89 -1.85 10.64
C LYS A 499 -7.32 -1.72 10.11
N SER A 500 -8.28 -2.31 10.79
CA SER A 500 -9.69 -2.26 10.40
C SER A 500 -10.28 -0.85 10.50
N LEU A 501 -9.93 -0.08 11.55
CA LEU A 501 -10.38 1.31 11.70
C LEU A 501 -9.78 2.25 10.64
N GLY A 502 -8.48 2.15 10.38
CA GLY A 502 -7.77 2.99 9.41
C GLY A 502 -8.34 2.90 7.99
N ASN A 503 -8.89 1.73 7.64
CA ASN A 503 -9.48 1.44 6.32
C ASN A 503 -11.01 1.55 6.28
N SER A 504 -11.67 1.84 7.40
CA SER A 504 -13.13 1.96 7.48
C SER A 504 -13.64 3.32 6.98
N PHE A 505 -14.95 3.47 6.78
CA PHE A 505 -15.56 4.77 6.50
C PHE A 505 -15.52 5.73 7.69
N GLN A 506 -15.62 7.02 7.40
CA GLN A 506 -16.03 8.00 8.40
C GLN A 506 -17.58 8.04 8.38
N ILE A 507 -18.21 7.71 9.51
CA ILE A 507 -19.65 7.47 9.63
C ILE A 507 -20.46 8.73 9.40
N ASP A 508 -20.12 9.85 10.01
CA ASP A 508 -20.84 11.13 9.88
C ASP A 508 -20.89 11.67 8.45
N THR A 509 -19.78 11.58 7.71
CA THR A 509 -19.66 11.97 6.30
C THR A 509 -20.58 11.09 5.44
N VAL A 510 -20.50 9.76 5.60
CA VAL A 510 -21.31 8.82 4.82
C VAL A 510 -22.80 8.93 5.18
N ALA A 511 -23.11 9.09 6.48
CA ALA A 511 -24.47 9.27 6.94
C ALA A 511 -25.10 10.57 6.40
N TYR A 512 -24.33 11.65 6.29
CA TYR A 512 -24.81 12.87 5.65
C TYR A 512 -25.25 12.61 4.19
N HIS A 513 -24.50 11.81 3.43
CA HIS A 513 -24.89 11.43 2.07
C HIS A 513 -26.11 10.50 2.04
N PHE A 514 -26.20 9.54 2.98
CA PHE A 514 -27.32 8.59 3.07
C PHE A 514 -28.60 9.16 3.67
N SER A 515 -28.55 10.33 4.31
CA SER A 515 -29.68 10.95 4.99
C SER A 515 -30.94 11.08 4.12
N VAL A 516 -30.76 11.35 2.82
CA VAL A 516 -31.84 11.45 1.81
C VAL A 516 -32.64 10.16 1.61
N LEU A 517 -32.11 9.01 2.03
CA LEU A 517 -32.78 7.72 1.92
C LEU A 517 -33.82 7.51 3.01
N LYS A 518 -33.75 8.27 4.11
CA LYS A 518 -34.65 8.11 5.26
C LYS A 518 -36.11 8.32 4.87
N ASP A 519 -36.39 9.41 4.18
CA ASP A 519 -37.76 9.75 3.76
C ASP A 519 -38.23 8.89 2.57
N LYS A 520 -37.29 8.39 1.76
CA LYS A 520 -37.60 7.53 0.60
C LYS A 520 -37.96 6.10 1.01
N PHE A 521 -37.36 5.59 2.08
CA PHE A 521 -37.52 4.19 2.51
C PHE A 521 -37.98 4.11 3.97
N PRO A 522 -39.18 4.60 4.32
CA PRO A 522 -39.68 4.59 5.70
C PRO A 522 -39.88 3.16 6.24
N GLY A 523 -40.12 2.20 5.34
CA GLY A 523 -40.21 0.79 5.70
C GLY A 523 -38.87 0.09 5.90
N GLY A 524 -37.74 0.77 5.71
CA GLY A 524 -36.40 0.18 5.72
C GLY A 524 -35.95 -0.37 4.36
N ILE A 525 -34.64 -0.62 4.27
CA ILE A 525 -33.91 -0.90 3.03
C ILE A 525 -33.32 -2.31 2.98
N ASN A 526 -33.19 -2.82 1.76
CA ASN A 526 -32.36 -3.96 1.43
C ASN A 526 -30.99 -3.47 0.92
N LEU A 527 -29.91 -3.84 1.60
CA LEU A 527 -28.56 -3.37 1.36
C LEU A 527 -27.67 -4.50 0.83
N LEU A 528 -26.92 -4.21 -0.25
CA LEU A 528 -25.79 -5.01 -0.69
C LEU A 528 -24.50 -4.23 -0.39
N SER A 529 -23.71 -4.72 0.56
CA SER A 529 -22.51 -4.06 1.07
C SER A 529 -21.28 -4.85 0.64
N LEU A 530 -20.56 -4.35 -0.37
CA LEU A 530 -19.35 -4.97 -0.91
C LEU A 530 -18.13 -4.38 -0.22
N PHE A 531 -17.18 -5.22 0.19
CA PHE A 531 -16.01 -4.80 0.97
C PHE A 531 -16.42 -4.08 2.27
N SER A 532 -17.40 -4.67 2.97
CA SER A 532 -18.11 -4.04 4.08
C SER A 532 -17.21 -3.66 5.28
N GLY A 533 -16.04 -4.29 5.42
CA GLY A 533 -15.12 -4.05 6.52
C GLY A 533 -15.80 -4.24 7.86
N ILE A 534 -15.68 -3.25 8.74
CA ILE A 534 -16.30 -3.27 10.07
C ILE A 534 -17.75 -2.75 10.09
N GLY A 535 -18.42 -2.65 8.94
CA GLY A 535 -19.83 -2.28 8.88
C GLY A 535 -20.11 -0.78 8.83
N GLY A 536 -19.24 0.01 8.18
CA GLY A 536 -19.36 1.47 8.21
C GLY A 536 -20.67 1.99 7.60
N ALA A 537 -21.14 1.38 6.53
CA ALA A 537 -22.38 1.80 5.86
C ALA A 537 -23.61 1.44 6.72
N GLU A 538 -23.61 0.24 7.29
CA GLU A 538 -24.64 -0.33 8.14
C GLU A 538 -24.81 0.51 9.41
N VAL A 539 -23.69 0.87 10.04
CA VAL A 539 -23.68 1.75 11.22
C VAL A 539 -24.23 3.14 10.87
N ALA A 540 -23.83 3.73 9.73
CA ALA A 540 -24.34 5.02 9.29
C ALA A 540 -25.87 5.00 9.07
N LEU A 541 -26.38 3.98 8.37
CA LEU A 541 -27.81 3.80 8.10
C LEU A 541 -28.61 3.58 9.39
N HIS A 542 -28.06 2.78 10.31
CA HIS A 542 -28.67 2.56 11.62
C HIS A 542 -28.74 3.84 12.45
N GLN A 543 -27.67 4.64 12.50
CA GLN A 543 -27.64 5.91 13.23
C GLN A 543 -28.59 6.97 12.64
N LEU A 544 -28.85 6.93 11.33
CA LEU A 544 -29.89 7.75 10.69
C LEU A 544 -31.32 7.32 11.08
N GLY A 545 -31.47 6.14 11.67
CA GLY A 545 -32.77 5.53 11.99
C GLY A 545 -33.44 4.89 10.78
N ILE A 546 -32.67 4.51 9.74
CA ILE A 546 -33.19 3.78 8.59
C ILE A 546 -33.18 2.28 8.92
N PRO A 547 -34.35 1.60 8.95
CA PRO A 547 -34.38 0.19 9.30
C PRO A 547 -33.65 -0.68 8.26
N LEU A 548 -32.79 -1.58 8.72
CA LEU A 548 -32.10 -2.56 7.87
C LEU A 548 -32.94 -3.83 7.79
N LYS A 549 -33.55 -4.11 6.64
CA LYS A 549 -34.40 -5.30 6.44
C LYS A 549 -33.57 -6.52 6.11
N ASN A 550 -32.78 -6.43 5.05
CA ASN A 550 -31.90 -7.49 4.59
C ASN A 550 -30.56 -6.85 4.23
N VAL A 551 -29.49 -7.35 4.83
CA VAL A 551 -28.12 -6.90 4.55
C VAL A 551 -27.33 -8.08 4.04
N VAL A 552 -26.82 -7.97 2.82
CA VAL A 552 -25.82 -8.90 2.28
C VAL A 552 -24.47 -8.21 2.37
N ALA A 553 -23.63 -8.66 3.30
CA ALA A 553 -22.31 -8.08 3.54
C ALA A 553 -21.23 -9.02 3.02
N VAL A 554 -20.39 -8.51 2.12
CA VAL A 554 -19.24 -9.23 1.57
C VAL A 554 -17.98 -8.69 2.20
N GLU A 555 -17.23 -9.55 2.87
CA GLU A 555 -15.99 -9.17 3.56
C GLU A 555 -15.04 -10.36 3.69
N ILE A 556 -13.79 -10.18 3.24
CA ILE A 556 -12.79 -11.24 3.19
C ILE A 556 -12.23 -11.58 4.58
N ALA A 557 -12.04 -10.59 5.45
CA ALA A 557 -11.43 -10.80 6.76
C ALA A 557 -12.49 -11.28 7.77
N GLU A 558 -12.26 -12.48 8.33
CA GLU A 558 -13.16 -13.06 9.33
C GLU A 558 -13.32 -12.17 10.57
N VAL A 559 -12.24 -11.52 10.98
CA VAL A 559 -12.23 -10.55 12.09
C VAL A 559 -13.25 -9.42 11.88
N ASN A 560 -13.30 -8.87 10.67
CA ASN A 560 -14.23 -7.80 10.31
C ASN A 560 -15.69 -8.31 10.26
N ARG A 561 -15.91 -9.51 9.69
CA ARG A 561 -17.22 -10.18 9.71
C ARG A 561 -17.73 -10.40 11.14
N ASN A 562 -16.85 -10.84 12.04
CA ASN A 562 -17.18 -11.07 13.44
C ASN A 562 -17.53 -9.76 14.16
N ILE A 563 -16.86 -8.64 13.85
CA ILE A 563 -17.23 -7.31 14.35
C ILE A 563 -18.63 -6.92 13.90
N LEU A 564 -18.91 -7.01 12.59
CA LEU A 564 -20.23 -6.65 12.06
C LEU A 564 -21.34 -7.55 12.63
N ARG A 565 -21.10 -8.86 12.73
CA ARG A 565 -22.06 -9.82 13.34
C ARG A 565 -22.31 -9.49 14.81
N SER A 566 -21.26 -9.20 15.58
CA SER A 566 -21.39 -8.80 16.98
C SER A 566 -22.20 -7.52 17.13
N TRP A 567 -21.94 -6.51 16.29
CA TRP A 567 -22.71 -5.27 16.27
C TRP A 567 -24.18 -5.50 15.90
N TRP A 568 -24.44 -6.36 14.92
CA TRP A 568 -25.79 -6.72 14.47
C TRP A 568 -26.63 -7.31 15.60
N GLU A 569 -26.05 -8.21 16.38
CA GLU A 569 -26.67 -8.84 17.54
C GLU A 569 -26.84 -7.86 18.70
N GLN A 570 -25.81 -7.07 19.01
CA GLN A 570 -25.82 -6.09 20.11
C GLN A 570 -26.83 -4.97 19.92
N THR A 571 -27.09 -4.57 18.67
CA THR A 571 -28.10 -3.56 18.33
C THR A 571 -29.50 -4.15 18.15
N ASN A 572 -29.66 -5.45 18.37
CA ASN A 572 -30.92 -6.19 18.22
C ASN A 572 -31.63 -5.90 16.88
N GLN A 573 -30.86 -5.92 15.79
CA GLN A 573 -31.41 -5.73 14.44
C GLN A 573 -32.48 -6.80 14.18
N ARG A 574 -33.61 -6.36 13.60
CA ARG A 574 -34.75 -7.24 13.30
C ARG A 574 -34.69 -7.85 11.91
N GLY A 575 -33.80 -7.34 11.06
CA GLY A 575 -33.61 -7.83 9.71
C GLY A 575 -32.77 -9.10 9.64
N THR A 576 -32.45 -9.50 8.41
CA THR A 576 -31.55 -10.63 8.12
C THR A 576 -30.18 -10.10 7.71
N LEU A 577 -29.12 -10.59 8.36
CA LEU A 577 -27.74 -10.42 7.91
C LEU A 577 -27.28 -11.70 7.21
N THR A 578 -26.82 -11.57 5.97
CA THR A 578 -26.17 -12.64 5.20
C THR A 578 -24.73 -12.24 4.97
N ASP A 579 -23.80 -12.97 5.58
CA ASP A 579 -22.36 -12.79 5.40
C ASP A 579 -21.84 -13.68 4.27
N ILE A 580 -21.08 -13.08 3.38
CA ILE A 580 -20.40 -13.75 2.27
C ILE A 580 -18.91 -13.41 2.37
N GLN A 581 -18.06 -14.40 2.19
CA GLN A 581 -16.62 -14.21 2.37
C GLN A 581 -15.99 -13.54 1.15
N ASP A 582 -16.24 -14.08 -0.05
CA ASP A 582 -15.63 -13.59 -1.28
C ASP A 582 -16.65 -12.96 -2.23
N VAL A 583 -16.27 -11.86 -2.87
CA VAL A 583 -17.04 -11.18 -3.91
C VAL A 583 -17.25 -12.05 -5.16
N GLN A 584 -16.37 -13.02 -5.38
CA GLN A 584 -16.48 -14.00 -6.46
C GLN A 584 -17.63 -14.99 -6.26
N GLU A 585 -18.10 -15.20 -5.02
CA GLU A 585 -19.28 -16.03 -4.74
C GLU A 585 -20.58 -15.38 -5.22
N LEU A 586 -20.58 -14.05 -5.43
CA LEU A 586 -21.70 -13.32 -6.01
C LEU A 586 -21.71 -13.42 -7.54
N ASN A 587 -22.10 -14.59 -8.01
CA ASN A 587 -22.43 -14.82 -9.43
C ASN A 587 -23.90 -14.44 -9.73
N GLY A 588 -24.27 -14.47 -11.02
CA GLY A 588 -25.62 -14.11 -11.48
C GLY A 588 -26.71 -14.93 -10.79
N ASP A 589 -26.56 -16.25 -10.73
CA ASP A 589 -27.54 -17.15 -10.11
C ASP A 589 -27.74 -16.85 -8.63
N ARG A 590 -26.65 -16.58 -7.90
CA ARG A 590 -26.70 -16.24 -6.48
C ARG A 590 -27.39 -14.90 -6.25
N LEU A 591 -27.09 -13.90 -7.09
CA LEU A 591 -27.76 -12.60 -7.04
C LEU A 591 -29.24 -12.71 -7.38
N GLU A 592 -29.63 -13.51 -8.37
CA GLU A 592 -31.03 -13.77 -8.70
C GLU A 592 -31.78 -14.41 -7.53
N GLN A 593 -31.18 -15.39 -6.86
CA GLN A 593 -31.75 -16.01 -5.66
C GLN A 593 -31.95 -14.99 -4.53
N LEU A 594 -30.95 -14.15 -4.26
CA LEU A 594 -31.03 -13.12 -3.22
C LEU A 594 -32.09 -12.07 -3.56
N ILE A 595 -32.13 -11.60 -4.81
CA ILE A 595 -33.12 -10.64 -5.30
C ILE A 595 -34.53 -11.23 -5.21
N LYS A 596 -34.72 -12.49 -5.58
CA LYS A 596 -36.02 -13.19 -5.49
C LYS A 596 -36.48 -13.34 -4.03
N ASN A 597 -35.57 -13.61 -3.10
CA ASN A 597 -35.88 -13.79 -1.69
C ASN A 597 -36.15 -12.45 -0.98
N PHE A 598 -35.40 -11.40 -1.30
CA PHE A 598 -35.48 -10.11 -0.61
C PHE A 598 -36.36 -9.08 -1.31
N GLY A 599 -36.72 -9.30 -2.58
CA GLY A 599 -37.49 -8.35 -3.40
C GLY A 599 -36.62 -7.29 -4.08
N GLY A 600 -35.32 -7.54 -4.24
CA GLY A 600 -34.34 -6.61 -4.81
C GLY A 600 -33.53 -5.84 -3.76
N PHE A 601 -32.55 -5.07 -4.24
CA PHE A 601 -31.69 -4.22 -3.41
C PHE A 601 -32.02 -2.75 -3.64
N ASP A 602 -32.18 -1.98 -2.57
CA ASP A 602 -32.44 -0.55 -2.66
C ASP A 602 -31.14 0.24 -2.81
N LEU A 603 -30.07 -0.26 -2.18
CA LEU A 603 -28.76 0.38 -2.12
C LEU A 603 -27.64 -0.66 -2.27
N VAL A 604 -26.67 -0.36 -3.14
CA VAL A 604 -25.41 -1.11 -3.31
C VAL A 604 -24.26 -0.20 -2.88
N VAL A 605 -23.52 -0.57 -1.83
CA VAL A 605 -22.40 0.22 -1.30
C VAL A 605 -21.10 -0.54 -1.48
N GLY A 606 -20.02 0.18 -1.77
CA GLY A 606 -18.67 -0.36 -1.72
C GLY A 606 -17.63 0.69 -1.42
N GLY A 607 -16.52 0.27 -0.80
CA GLY A 607 -15.31 1.07 -0.66
C GLY A 607 -14.15 0.35 -1.33
N SER A 608 -13.22 1.09 -1.92
CA SER A 608 -12.02 0.47 -2.46
C SER A 608 -11.19 -0.13 -1.31
N PRO A 609 -10.81 -1.42 -1.35
CA PRO A 609 -9.91 -2.02 -0.38
C PRO A 609 -8.49 -1.47 -0.60
N CYS A 610 -8.22 -0.29 -0.04
CA CYS A 610 -7.01 0.47 -0.32
C CYS A 610 -5.84 0.04 0.57
N ASN A 611 -5.17 -1.08 0.26
CA ASN A 611 -3.83 -1.32 0.82
C ASN A 611 -2.70 -0.78 -0.09
N ASN A 612 -2.95 -0.66 -1.40
CA ASN A 612 -1.96 -0.19 -2.39
C ASN A 612 -2.10 1.29 -2.82
N LEU A 613 -3.14 2.00 -2.37
CA LEU A 613 -3.40 3.40 -2.75
C LEU A 613 -3.04 4.42 -1.65
N THR A 614 -2.75 3.97 -0.43
CA THR A 614 -2.32 4.85 0.67
C THR A 614 -0.80 5.02 0.65
N GLY A 615 -0.31 6.27 0.60
CA GLY A 615 1.10 6.64 0.43
C GLY A 615 2.12 6.15 1.49
N SER A 616 1.70 5.33 2.45
CA SER A 616 2.56 4.71 3.47
C SER A 616 3.13 3.34 3.07
N ASN A 617 2.53 2.62 2.10
CA ASN A 617 3.06 1.35 1.56
C ASN A 617 3.89 1.61 0.29
N ARG A 618 5.11 2.09 0.46
CA ARG A 618 5.99 2.60 -0.63
C ARG A 618 6.71 1.52 -1.46
N TYR A 619 6.07 0.42 -1.84
CA TYR A 619 6.77 -0.56 -2.70
C TYR A 619 6.13 -0.89 -4.05
N HIS A 620 4.83 -0.69 -4.27
CA HIS A 620 4.24 -0.82 -5.61
C HIS A 620 3.05 0.13 -5.79
N ARG A 621 3.24 1.20 -6.58
CA ARG A 621 2.15 2.07 -7.04
C ARG A 621 1.56 1.48 -8.32
N ASP A 622 0.88 0.34 -8.20
CA ASP A 622 0.37 -0.36 -9.39
C ASP A 622 -0.99 0.20 -9.89
N GLY A 623 -1.36 1.44 -9.53
CA GLY A 623 -2.55 2.09 -10.06
C GLY A 623 -3.82 1.20 -10.01
N LEU A 624 -4.57 1.17 -11.11
CA LEU A 624 -5.68 0.24 -11.35
C LEU A 624 -5.24 -1.09 -12.02
N GLU A 625 -3.93 -1.36 -12.09
CA GLU A 625 -3.36 -2.59 -12.69
C GLU A 625 -2.89 -3.59 -11.62
N GLY A 626 -2.82 -3.19 -10.34
CA GLY A 626 -2.50 -4.06 -9.22
C GLY A 626 -3.67 -4.99 -8.82
N LYS A 627 -3.38 -6.06 -8.06
CA LYS A 627 -4.37 -7.07 -7.60
C LYS A 627 -5.60 -6.48 -6.90
N ASP A 628 -5.45 -5.35 -6.19
CA ASP A 628 -6.55 -4.67 -5.48
C ASP A 628 -7.52 -3.93 -6.43
N SER A 629 -7.11 -3.68 -7.67
CA SER A 629 -7.89 -2.98 -8.69
C SER A 629 -8.93 -3.88 -9.36
N ALA A 630 -8.70 -5.19 -9.33
CA ALA A 630 -9.68 -6.19 -9.77
C ALA A 630 -11.00 -6.05 -8.98
N LEU A 631 -10.90 -5.69 -7.70
CA LEU A 631 -12.05 -5.59 -6.80
C LEU A 631 -12.98 -4.42 -7.18
N PHE A 632 -12.46 -3.36 -7.79
CA PHE A 632 -13.29 -2.31 -8.39
C PHE A 632 -14.11 -2.84 -9.58
N PHE A 633 -13.49 -3.66 -10.44
CA PHE A 633 -14.22 -4.26 -11.57
C PHE A 633 -15.26 -5.28 -11.09
N ASP A 634 -15.00 -6.00 -9.99
CA ASP A 634 -16.01 -6.85 -9.35
C ASP A 634 -17.18 -6.04 -8.80
N PHE A 635 -16.93 -4.86 -8.20
CA PHE A 635 -18.00 -3.94 -7.79
C PHE A 635 -18.88 -3.55 -8.98
N CYS A 636 -18.26 -3.12 -10.09
CA CYS A 636 -18.99 -2.73 -11.31
C CYS A 636 -19.78 -3.89 -11.89
N ARG A 637 -19.15 -5.07 -12.01
CA ARG A 637 -19.78 -6.32 -12.47
C ARG A 637 -21.03 -6.64 -11.65
N ILE A 638 -20.93 -6.60 -10.33
CA ILE A 638 -22.06 -6.92 -9.45
C ILE A 638 -23.15 -5.85 -9.55
N LEU A 639 -22.78 -4.57 -9.58
CA LEU A 639 -23.75 -3.49 -9.74
C LEU A 639 -24.54 -3.62 -11.05
N ASP A 640 -23.86 -3.92 -12.16
CA ASP A 640 -24.48 -4.15 -13.45
C ASP A 640 -25.39 -5.38 -13.44
N LEU A 641 -24.98 -6.49 -12.81
CA LEU A 641 -25.81 -7.69 -12.68
C LEU A 641 -27.07 -7.41 -11.86
N VAL A 642 -26.95 -6.73 -10.71
CA VAL A 642 -28.09 -6.35 -9.89
C VAL A 642 -29.05 -5.47 -10.69
N LYS A 643 -28.53 -4.47 -11.42
CA LYS A 643 -29.33 -3.61 -12.31
C LYS A 643 -30.05 -4.40 -13.40
N CYS A 644 -29.35 -5.30 -14.09
CA CYS A 644 -29.91 -6.13 -15.14
C CYS A 644 -31.05 -7.02 -14.62
N ILE A 645 -30.83 -7.72 -13.50
CA ILE A 645 -31.83 -8.62 -12.91
C ILE A 645 -33.05 -7.82 -12.43
N MET A 646 -32.84 -6.69 -11.75
CA MET A 646 -33.94 -5.86 -11.25
C MET A 646 -34.77 -5.25 -12.38
N ASN A 647 -34.15 -4.85 -13.50
CA ASN A 647 -34.85 -4.35 -14.68
C ASN A 647 -35.55 -5.47 -15.45
N GLY A 648 -34.93 -6.65 -15.58
CA GLY A 648 -35.54 -7.82 -16.20
C GLY A 648 -36.78 -8.33 -15.45
N THR A 649 -36.75 -8.27 -14.11
CA THR A 649 -37.88 -8.66 -13.27
C THR A 649 -39.07 -7.70 -13.41
N LYS A 650 -38.83 -6.39 -13.60
CA LYS A 650 -39.89 -5.41 -13.87
C LYS A 650 -40.61 -5.68 -15.20
N SER A 651 -39.89 -6.11 -16.24
CA SER A 651 -40.47 -6.43 -17.55
C SER A 651 -41.31 -7.71 -17.57
N MET A 652 -41.21 -8.59 -16.57
CA MET A 652 -42.07 -9.78 -16.44
C MET A 652 -43.31 -9.56 -15.57
N ILE A 653 -43.42 -8.41 -14.89
CA ILE A 653 -44.53 -8.08 -13.98
C ILE A 653 -45.53 -7.09 -14.61
N ILE A 654 -45.22 -6.54 -15.80
CA ILE A 654 -46.13 -5.76 -16.65
C ILE A 654 -46.67 -6.70 -17.74
#